data_AF-A0A5E4PUA2-F1
#
_entry.id   AF-A0A5E4PUA2-F1
#
_cell.length_a   1.000
_cell.length_b   1.000
_cell.length_c   1.000
_cell.angle_alpha   90.00
_cell.angle_beta   90.00
_cell.angle_gamma   90.00
#
_symmetry.space_group_name_H-M   'P 1'
#
loop_
_entity.id
_entity.type
_entity.pdbx_description
1 polymer ?
#
loop_
_entity_poly.entity_id
_entity_poly.type
_entity_poly.pdbx_seq_one_letter_code
_entity_poly.pdbx_strand_id
1 'polypeptide(L)'
;MAPIKIDQGTVIILDIGRNTSATSEKEDKCFFVYARECAARILERKILSQAKNYVGVILLGSKSYTGDFKHIEIIFELQTPTWQMIRNLPENASKTKGNWFDALIVAVDHFKNGVPGVKFMNRKIILMTNFKNPSLIEDDQMNKALFGLKEEEFEVDIIGPNIYSEDNKYIDIEYARNLVEGTNGATATFEYTMRYLLYHRKKATNPIPWNVDLSIGPNIKIPLSVFIKLKDEPVVKNWLKCVKDPITNTASTTEGILKNKIYINSENKSVIDDSSNVIKGYSYGQQIIPFSDCDKSMLYEPGQKSLNVYGFTAANNVTWQCFNGDGLFYVFGQKGDKKAQFAVKCLAECLHELNLIGIVRRVYNNGNAPKMFALMPIIDANYVCLSMAEICYKENLKNITFPVTNIKKFSINDEQVLAFKNLIKSMDLTKAYEESEFDDTEAFPIGETVSPSAQYVLDCIAYRAMNPGKPLPSLRDDINMLSQIPPLIKKRSKEPLEKIKKLFDLKKVEPKTKKKSLPMDEDDQQNIDNNNDIMDIDEMPKININHLDKSIHDIKKVGTIDPLGDFNILITHGKPFIELAKEMAQAIESIIYTNFDNNYDKAFEAMAHFRDKCVKLDPSEYNSWLRNFKMELNLRKNDIVLNLITNKKVGYILKNENEESMYEKDDEESELYENDTVPELTEVSISSQVNNMFDDI
;
A
#
# COMPACT_ATOMS: atom_id res chain seq x y z
N MET A 1 -36.22 -9.50 -24.54
CA MET A 1 -35.03 -9.23 -23.69
C MET A 1 -34.61 -7.79 -23.91
N ALA A 2 -34.27 -7.05 -22.86
CA ALA A 2 -33.74 -5.69 -23.02
C ALA A 2 -32.37 -5.75 -23.73
N PRO A 3 -32.08 -4.85 -24.68
CA PRO A 3 -30.83 -4.87 -25.42
C PRO A 3 -29.63 -4.66 -24.49
N ILE A 4 -28.55 -5.38 -24.75
CA ILE A 4 -27.30 -5.25 -23.98
C ILE A 4 -26.76 -3.84 -24.24
N LYS A 5 -26.62 -3.05 -23.17
CA LYS A 5 -26.04 -1.71 -23.25
C LYS A 5 -24.51 -1.80 -23.24
N ILE A 6 -23.90 -1.32 -24.31
CA ILE A 6 -22.44 -1.23 -24.48
C ILE A 6 -22.06 0.24 -24.46
N ASP A 7 -20.99 0.58 -23.74
CA ASP A 7 -20.61 1.96 -23.50
C ASP A 7 -20.06 2.61 -24.78
N GLN A 8 -19.23 1.89 -25.52
CA GLN A 8 -18.65 2.39 -26.75
C GLN A 8 -18.49 1.25 -27.76
N GLY A 9 -19.00 1.46 -28.97
CA GLY A 9 -18.67 0.66 -30.13
C GLY A 9 -17.62 1.38 -30.97
N THR A 10 -16.54 0.69 -31.34
CA THR A 10 -15.47 1.26 -32.15
C THR A 10 -15.17 0.37 -33.34
N VAL A 11 -15.22 0.90 -34.57
CA VAL A 11 -14.75 0.18 -35.77
C VAL A 11 -13.46 0.84 -36.25
N ILE A 12 -12.40 0.04 -36.38
CA ILE A 12 -11.11 0.48 -36.93
C ILE A 12 -11.06 0.07 -38.40
N ILE A 13 -11.00 1.05 -39.30
CA ILE A 13 -10.80 0.83 -40.73
C ILE A 13 -9.30 0.99 -41.01
N LEU A 14 -8.62 -0.11 -41.36
CA LEU A 14 -7.19 -0.16 -41.60
C LEU A 14 -6.91 -0.27 -43.11
N ASP A 15 -6.25 0.73 -43.69
CA ASP A 15 -5.83 0.71 -45.09
C ASP A 15 -4.59 -0.16 -45.32
N ILE A 16 -4.83 -1.31 -45.95
CA ILE A 16 -3.80 -2.28 -46.36
C ILE A 16 -3.57 -2.27 -47.87
N GLY A 17 -4.07 -1.28 -48.60
CA GLY A 17 -3.93 -1.21 -50.04
C GLY A 17 -2.51 -0.95 -50.53
N ARG A 18 -2.28 -1.11 -51.84
CA ARG A 18 -0.98 -0.84 -52.47
C ARG A 18 -0.47 0.60 -52.26
N ASN A 19 -1.38 1.55 -52.03
CA ASN A 19 -1.07 2.94 -51.74
C ASN A 19 -0.34 3.13 -50.40
N THR A 20 -0.50 2.21 -49.44
CA THR A 20 0.08 2.33 -48.09
C THR A 20 1.43 1.62 -47.93
N SER A 21 1.85 0.86 -48.95
CA SER A 21 3.14 0.13 -48.95
C SER A 21 4.34 0.99 -49.37
N ALA A 22 4.12 2.19 -49.88
CA ALA A 22 5.21 3.07 -50.32
C ALA A 22 5.90 3.73 -49.11
N THR A 23 7.23 3.63 -49.04
CA THR A 23 8.06 4.34 -48.05
C THR A 23 8.35 5.75 -48.56
N SER A 24 8.21 6.76 -47.71
CA SER A 24 8.63 8.13 -48.01
C SER A 24 10.12 8.30 -47.66
N GLU A 25 10.90 9.07 -48.41
CA GLU A 25 12.33 9.32 -48.15
C GLU A 25 12.60 9.98 -46.78
N LYS A 26 11.57 10.54 -46.14
CA LYS A 26 11.63 11.21 -44.84
C LYS A 26 11.18 10.36 -43.64
N GLU A 27 10.65 9.14 -43.86
CA GLU A 27 10.05 8.31 -42.81
C GLU A 27 10.72 6.93 -42.73
N ASP A 28 11.02 6.47 -41.52
CA ASP A 28 11.70 5.18 -41.28
C ASP A 28 10.85 3.94 -41.63
N LYS A 29 9.52 4.09 -41.67
CA LYS A 29 8.56 3.01 -41.93
C LYS A 29 7.50 3.44 -42.95
N CYS A 30 6.89 2.50 -43.65
CA CYS A 30 5.75 2.81 -44.53
C CYS A 30 4.46 3.04 -43.73
N PHE A 31 3.50 3.76 -44.34
CA PHE A 31 2.21 4.11 -43.72
C PHE A 31 1.50 2.89 -43.11
N PHE A 32 1.48 1.76 -43.83
CA PHE A 32 0.86 0.52 -43.36
C PHE A 32 1.44 0.04 -42.02
N VAL A 33 2.75 0.10 -41.84
CA VAL A 33 3.39 -0.36 -40.60
C VAL A 33 3.00 0.55 -39.43
N TYR A 34 3.01 1.88 -39.64
CA TYR A 34 2.53 2.83 -38.61
C TYR A 34 1.04 2.61 -38.29
N ALA A 35 0.20 2.41 -39.30
CA ALA A 35 -1.22 2.18 -39.11
C ALA A 35 -1.50 0.87 -38.35
N ARG A 36 -0.78 -0.21 -38.67
CA ARG A 36 -0.86 -1.49 -37.95
C ARG A 36 -0.41 -1.35 -36.51
N GLU A 37 0.74 -0.71 -36.25
CA GLU A 37 1.25 -0.48 -34.89
C GLU A 37 0.27 0.38 -34.08
N CYS A 38 -0.28 1.43 -34.68
CA CYS A 38 -1.29 2.28 -34.07
C CYS A 38 -2.57 1.49 -33.73
N ALA A 39 -3.10 0.72 -34.68
CA ALA A 39 -4.29 -0.11 -34.46
C ALA A 39 -4.06 -1.15 -33.35
N ALA A 40 -2.89 -1.80 -33.33
CA ALA A 40 -2.51 -2.73 -32.27
C ALA A 40 -2.49 -2.05 -30.90
N ARG A 41 -1.93 -0.84 -30.78
CA ARG A 41 -1.91 -0.06 -29.53
C ARG A 41 -3.29 0.42 -29.09
N ILE A 42 -4.16 0.82 -30.02
CA ILE A 42 -5.55 1.16 -29.72
C ILE A 42 -6.28 -0.06 -29.16
N LEU A 43 -6.13 -1.22 -29.78
CA LEU A 43 -6.70 -2.48 -29.30
C LEU A 43 -6.15 -2.86 -27.92
N GLU A 44 -4.84 -2.81 -27.73
CA GLU A 44 -4.18 -3.09 -26.44
C GLU A 44 -4.75 -2.21 -25.32
N ARG A 45 -4.85 -0.90 -25.55
CA ARG A 45 -5.44 0.04 -24.59
C ARG A 45 -6.91 -0.28 -24.31
N LYS A 46 -7.69 -0.66 -25.32
CA LYS A 46 -9.10 -1.05 -25.15
C LYS A 46 -9.24 -2.34 -24.31
N ILE A 47 -8.38 -3.33 -24.53
CA ILE A 47 -8.33 -4.57 -23.72
C ILE A 47 -8.00 -4.24 -22.26
N LEU A 48 -6.93 -3.48 -22.03
CA LEU A 48 -6.45 -3.15 -20.69
C LEU A 48 -7.36 -2.17 -19.93
N SER A 49 -8.17 -1.37 -20.63
CA SER A 49 -9.12 -0.44 -20.01
C SER A 49 -10.25 -1.11 -19.22
N GLN A 50 -10.50 -2.41 -19.45
CA GLN A 50 -11.58 -3.21 -18.83
C GLN A 50 -13.00 -2.61 -18.95
N ALA A 51 -13.21 -1.71 -19.91
CA ALA A 51 -14.51 -1.12 -20.16
C ALA A 51 -15.39 -2.03 -21.04
N LYS A 52 -16.72 -1.88 -20.94
CA LYS A 52 -17.67 -2.55 -21.83
C LYS A 52 -17.64 -1.90 -23.21
N ASN A 53 -16.60 -2.22 -23.97
CA ASN A 53 -16.37 -1.72 -25.33
C ASN A 53 -16.45 -2.88 -26.31
N TYR A 54 -17.10 -2.67 -27.45
CA TYR A 54 -16.96 -3.56 -28.59
C TYR A 54 -16.05 -2.92 -29.62
N VAL A 55 -15.13 -3.71 -30.17
CA VAL A 55 -14.22 -3.28 -31.22
C VAL A 55 -14.37 -4.21 -32.41
N GLY A 56 -14.53 -3.63 -33.60
CA GLY A 56 -14.47 -4.32 -34.88
C GLY A 56 -13.29 -3.79 -35.70
N VAL A 57 -12.79 -4.60 -36.64
CA VAL A 57 -11.70 -4.22 -37.53
C VAL A 57 -12.11 -4.56 -38.96
N ILE A 58 -11.99 -3.56 -39.84
CA ILE A 58 -12.28 -3.66 -41.27
C ILE A 58 -10.98 -3.36 -42.02
N LEU A 59 -10.64 -4.21 -42.97
CA LEU A 59 -9.48 -4.06 -43.84
C LEU A 59 -9.91 -3.43 -45.16
N LEU A 60 -9.30 -2.30 -45.47
CA LEU A 60 -9.48 -1.59 -46.73
C LEU A 60 -8.37 -2.02 -47.71
N GLY A 61 -8.75 -2.43 -48.92
CA GLY A 61 -7.81 -2.89 -49.93
C GLY A 61 -7.42 -4.37 -49.78
N SER A 62 -8.26 -5.21 -49.17
CA SER A 62 -8.03 -6.66 -49.09
C SER A 62 -8.22 -7.36 -50.44
N LYS A 63 -7.69 -8.58 -50.57
CA LYS A 63 -7.98 -9.48 -51.70
C LYS A 63 -9.38 -10.09 -51.57
N SER A 64 -9.80 -10.34 -50.34
CA SER A 64 -11.14 -10.81 -49.99
C SER A 64 -12.09 -9.62 -49.88
N TYR A 65 -13.39 -9.90 -49.91
CA TYR A 65 -14.41 -8.89 -49.71
C TYR A 65 -15.64 -9.46 -48.99
N THR A 66 -16.33 -8.59 -48.25
CA THR A 66 -17.57 -8.87 -47.54
C THR A 66 -18.72 -8.09 -48.17
N GLY A 67 -19.77 -8.79 -48.60
CA GLY A 67 -20.93 -8.20 -49.28
C GLY A 67 -20.63 -7.78 -50.72
N ASP A 68 -21.22 -6.67 -51.15
CA ASP A 68 -21.15 -6.19 -52.55
C ASP A 68 -19.94 -5.26 -52.81
N PHE A 69 -19.26 -4.79 -51.76
CA PHE A 69 -18.15 -3.84 -51.86
C PHE A 69 -16.82 -4.57 -52.06
N LYS A 70 -16.22 -4.41 -53.25
CA LYS A 70 -14.94 -5.05 -53.59
C LYS A 70 -13.80 -4.53 -52.72
N HIS A 71 -12.89 -5.44 -52.34
CA HIS A 71 -11.66 -5.16 -51.60
C HIS A 71 -11.85 -4.62 -50.17
N ILE A 72 -13.01 -4.83 -49.56
CA ILE A 72 -13.27 -4.47 -48.16
C ILE A 72 -13.66 -5.72 -47.39
N GLU A 73 -12.91 -6.05 -46.34
CA GLU A 73 -13.09 -7.27 -45.57
C GLU A 73 -13.27 -6.94 -44.08
N ILE A 74 -14.35 -7.43 -43.48
CA ILE A 74 -14.52 -7.40 -42.02
C ILE A 74 -13.73 -8.58 -41.43
N ILE A 75 -12.52 -8.32 -40.93
CA ILE A 75 -11.69 -9.36 -40.29
C ILE A 75 -12.18 -9.67 -38.87
N PHE A 76 -12.74 -8.67 -38.19
CA PHE A 76 -13.32 -8.84 -36.87
C PHE A 76 -14.63 -8.07 -36.76
N GLU A 77 -15.71 -8.81 -36.48
CA GLU A 77 -16.99 -8.22 -36.09
C GLU A 77 -16.88 -7.49 -34.73
N LEU A 78 -17.90 -6.71 -34.41
CA LEU A 78 -17.96 -5.87 -33.23
C LEU A 78 -18.16 -6.76 -32.01
N GLN A 79 -17.05 -7.06 -31.33
CA GLN A 79 -17.03 -7.94 -30.18
C GLN A 79 -16.14 -7.38 -29.06
N THR A 80 -16.14 -8.04 -27.90
CA THR A 80 -15.24 -7.64 -26.81
C THR A 80 -13.78 -7.77 -27.29
N PRO A 81 -12.94 -6.75 -27.11
CA PRO A 81 -11.59 -6.77 -27.66
C PRO A 81 -10.76 -7.89 -27.03
N THR A 82 -10.03 -8.64 -27.86
CA THR A 82 -9.20 -9.77 -27.42
C THR A 82 -7.77 -9.66 -27.96
N TRP A 83 -6.82 -10.32 -27.30
CA TRP A 83 -5.44 -10.41 -27.79
C TRP A 83 -5.33 -11.12 -29.14
N GLN A 84 -6.30 -11.98 -29.50
CA GLN A 84 -6.36 -12.61 -30.82
C GLN A 84 -6.56 -11.58 -31.93
N MET A 85 -7.30 -10.49 -31.66
CA MET A 85 -7.49 -9.42 -32.63
C MET A 85 -6.17 -8.76 -33.02
N ILE A 86 -5.26 -8.58 -32.06
CA ILE A 86 -3.93 -8.01 -32.29
C ILE A 86 -3.03 -9.01 -33.04
N ARG A 87 -3.08 -10.29 -32.66
CA ARG A 87 -2.26 -11.35 -33.27
C ARG A 87 -2.60 -11.61 -34.75
N ASN A 88 -3.88 -11.50 -35.13
CA ASN A 88 -4.30 -11.77 -36.51
C ASN A 88 -4.41 -10.49 -37.36
N LEU A 89 -3.90 -9.33 -36.88
CA LEU A 89 -3.75 -8.17 -37.75
C LEU A 89 -2.84 -8.52 -38.93
N PRO A 90 -3.11 -8.00 -40.14
CA PRO A 90 -2.33 -8.33 -41.33
C PRO A 90 -0.87 -7.92 -41.13
N GLU A 91 0.06 -8.80 -41.52
CA GLU A 91 1.50 -8.54 -41.39
C GLU A 91 2.07 -7.78 -42.59
N ASN A 92 1.44 -7.92 -43.76
CA ASN A 92 1.89 -7.36 -45.03
C ASN A 92 0.78 -6.56 -45.71
N ALA A 93 1.16 -5.49 -46.40
CA ALA A 93 0.25 -4.75 -47.26
C ALA A 93 -0.18 -5.59 -48.48
N SER A 94 -1.41 -5.36 -48.94
CA SER A 94 -1.97 -5.96 -50.14
C SER A 94 -1.54 -5.22 -51.41
N LYS A 95 -1.69 -5.91 -52.55
CA LYS A 95 -1.43 -5.34 -53.89
C LYS A 95 -2.66 -4.68 -54.53
N THR A 96 -3.83 -4.84 -53.91
CA THR A 96 -5.12 -4.31 -54.36
C THR A 96 -5.34 -2.88 -53.86
N LYS A 97 -6.36 -2.20 -54.40
CA LYS A 97 -6.77 -0.85 -54.01
C LYS A 97 -8.23 -0.91 -53.57
N GLY A 98 -8.54 -0.32 -52.43
CA GLY A 98 -9.90 -0.18 -51.92
C GLY A 98 -10.35 1.28 -51.93
N ASN A 99 -11.67 1.49 -51.84
CA ASN A 99 -12.26 2.81 -51.65
C ASN A 99 -12.58 3.04 -50.16
N TRP A 100 -12.03 4.12 -49.59
CA TRP A 100 -12.21 4.43 -48.17
C TRP A 100 -13.66 4.78 -47.81
N PHE A 101 -14.42 5.34 -48.75
CA PHE A 101 -15.82 5.70 -48.53
C PHE A 101 -16.73 4.47 -48.51
N ASP A 102 -16.48 3.50 -49.38
CA ASP A 102 -17.19 2.21 -49.34
C ASP A 102 -16.92 1.51 -47.99
N ALA A 103 -15.69 1.58 -47.47
CA ALA A 103 -15.37 1.01 -46.15
C ALA A 103 -16.08 1.74 -45.01
N LEU A 104 -16.31 3.05 -45.13
CA LEU A 104 -17.11 3.83 -44.19
C LEU A 104 -18.58 3.38 -44.20
N ILE A 105 -19.16 3.16 -45.38
CA ILE A 105 -20.53 2.64 -45.52
C ILE A 105 -20.64 1.25 -44.90
N VAL A 106 -19.70 0.35 -45.19
CA VAL A 106 -19.65 -1.00 -44.61
C VAL A 106 -19.54 -0.93 -43.09
N ALA A 107 -18.76 0.00 -42.53
CA ALA A 107 -18.68 0.19 -41.09
C ALA A 107 -20.04 0.60 -40.48
N VAL A 108 -20.73 1.56 -41.09
CA VAL A 108 -22.06 2.03 -40.64
C VAL A 108 -23.11 0.93 -40.75
N ASP A 109 -23.13 0.19 -41.86
CA ASP A 109 -24.03 -0.95 -42.05
C ASP A 109 -23.79 -2.02 -41.00
N HIS A 110 -22.53 -2.37 -40.73
CA HIS A 110 -22.17 -3.33 -39.72
C HIS A 110 -22.55 -2.88 -38.29
N PHE A 111 -22.54 -1.58 -37.97
CA PHE A 111 -23.09 -1.08 -36.71
C PHE A 111 -24.61 -1.27 -36.59
N LYS A 112 -25.35 -1.15 -37.70
CA LYS A 112 -26.81 -1.27 -37.73
C LYS A 112 -27.28 -2.73 -37.76
N ASN A 113 -26.65 -3.54 -38.60
CA ASN A 113 -27.09 -4.89 -38.95
C ASN A 113 -26.19 -5.99 -38.38
N GLY A 114 -24.93 -5.70 -38.08
CA GLY A 114 -23.93 -6.70 -37.68
C GLY A 114 -24.04 -7.19 -36.23
N VAL A 115 -24.69 -6.43 -35.34
CA VAL A 115 -24.82 -6.82 -33.92
C VAL A 115 -26.25 -6.61 -33.40
N PRO A 116 -27.18 -7.52 -33.74
CA PRO A 116 -28.57 -7.40 -33.29
C PRO A 116 -28.69 -7.49 -31.77
N GLY A 117 -29.56 -6.66 -31.18
CA GLY A 117 -29.83 -6.70 -29.74
C GLY A 117 -28.81 -5.98 -28.85
N VAL A 118 -27.85 -5.25 -29.44
CA VAL A 118 -26.89 -4.40 -28.71
C VAL A 118 -27.20 -2.93 -28.92
N LYS A 119 -27.21 -2.14 -27.84
CA LYS A 119 -27.34 -0.68 -27.90
C LYS A 119 -26.04 -0.03 -27.47
N PHE A 120 -25.39 0.67 -28.41
CA PHE A 120 -24.20 1.48 -28.15
C PHE A 120 -24.58 2.86 -27.62
N MET A 121 -23.91 3.33 -26.56
CA MET A 121 -24.06 4.72 -26.08
C MET A 121 -23.26 5.69 -26.96
N ASN A 122 -22.01 5.34 -27.29
CA ASN A 122 -21.16 6.10 -28.20
C ASN A 122 -20.74 5.21 -29.37
N ARG A 123 -20.80 5.73 -30.60
CA ARG A 123 -20.41 5.01 -31.82
C ARG A 123 -19.25 5.74 -32.47
N LYS A 124 -18.12 5.07 -32.61
CA LYS A 124 -16.88 5.67 -33.11
C LYS A 124 -16.31 4.88 -34.28
N ILE A 125 -15.89 5.56 -35.33
CA ILE A 125 -15.19 4.98 -36.47
C ILE A 125 -13.80 5.62 -36.53
N ILE A 126 -12.75 4.81 -36.62
CA ILE A 126 -11.37 5.27 -36.75
C ILE A 126 -10.89 4.88 -38.14
N LEU A 127 -10.67 5.85 -39.01
CA LEU A 127 -10.20 5.66 -40.37
C LEU A 127 -8.70 5.91 -40.46
N MET A 128 -7.94 4.88 -40.83
CA MET A 128 -6.49 4.97 -41.05
C MET A 128 -6.16 4.78 -42.53
N THR A 129 -6.11 5.88 -43.29
CA THR A 129 -5.72 5.89 -44.72
C THR A 129 -4.87 7.10 -45.05
N ASN A 130 -4.09 7.01 -46.13
CA ASN A 130 -3.26 8.09 -46.62
C ASN A 130 -3.93 8.94 -47.72
N PHE A 131 -5.18 8.63 -48.09
CA PHE A 131 -5.98 9.33 -49.10
C PHE A 131 -5.32 9.49 -50.48
N LYS A 132 -4.28 8.70 -50.79
CA LYS A 132 -3.59 8.76 -52.09
C LYS A 132 -4.35 8.06 -53.22
N ASN A 133 -5.33 7.21 -52.88
CA ASN A 133 -6.17 6.54 -53.85
C ASN A 133 -7.49 7.32 -54.00
N PRO A 134 -7.79 7.90 -55.18
CA PRO A 134 -8.99 8.71 -55.36
C PRO A 134 -10.24 7.83 -55.24
N SER A 135 -11.18 8.30 -54.43
CA SER A 135 -12.44 7.61 -54.14
C SER A 135 -13.53 7.78 -55.20
N LEU A 136 -13.38 8.75 -56.11
CA LEU A 136 -14.34 9.08 -57.19
C LEU A 136 -15.78 9.27 -56.68
N ILE A 137 -15.95 10.00 -55.58
CA ILE A 137 -17.26 10.23 -54.95
C ILE A 137 -17.90 11.52 -55.50
N GLU A 138 -19.21 11.51 -55.66
CA GLU A 138 -20.02 12.70 -55.96
C GLU A 138 -20.38 13.47 -54.68
N ASP A 139 -20.40 14.81 -54.73
CA ASP A 139 -20.70 15.67 -53.57
C ASP A 139 -22.04 15.30 -52.89
N ASP A 140 -23.06 14.94 -53.66
CA ASP A 140 -24.37 14.55 -53.15
C ASP A 140 -24.32 13.28 -52.30
N GLN A 141 -23.45 12.33 -52.65
CA GLN A 141 -23.29 11.08 -51.90
C GLN A 141 -22.56 11.34 -50.58
N MET A 142 -21.53 12.19 -50.60
CA MET A 142 -20.84 12.62 -49.38
C MET A 142 -21.77 13.35 -48.41
N ASN A 143 -22.58 14.28 -48.91
CA ASN A 143 -23.51 15.04 -48.08
C ASN A 143 -24.58 14.13 -47.44
N LYS A 144 -25.09 13.15 -48.18
CA LYS A 144 -26.02 12.14 -47.64
C LYS A 144 -25.37 11.28 -46.55
N ALA A 145 -24.14 10.81 -46.77
CA ALA A 145 -23.41 10.03 -45.78
C ALA A 145 -23.13 10.85 -44.52
N LEU A 146 -22.72 12.11 -44.66
CA LEU A 146 -22.49 13.04 -43.55
C LEU A 146 -23.76 13.27 -42.73
N PHE A 147 -24.89 13.48 -43.40
CA PHE A 147 -26.19 13.65 -42.74
C PHE A 147 -26.57 12.39 -41.96
N GLY A 148 -26.44 11.21 -42.57
CA GLY A 148 -26.73 9.94 -41.89
C GLY A 148 -25.82 9.66 -40.70
N LEU A 149 -24.53 10.03 -40.77
CA LEU A 149 -23.60 9.91 -39.66
C LEU A 149 -23.96 10.85 -38.50
N LYS A 150 -24.37 12.09 -38.80
CA LYS A 150 -24.83 13.07 -37.81
C LYS A 150 -26.11 12.63 -37.11
N GLU A 151 -27.10 12.17 -37.88
CA GLU A 151 -28.41 11.72 -37.35
C GLU A 151 -28.26 10.54 -36.39
N GLU A 152 -27.31 9.65 -36.67
CA GLU A 152 -27.04 8.45 -35.87
C GLU A 152 -25.93 8.66 -34.80
N GLU A 153 -25.50 9.91 -34.59
CA GLU A 153 -24.48 10.33 -33.60
C GLU A 153 -23.14 9.55 -33.70
N PHE A 154 -22.68 9.29 -34.93
CA PHE A 154 -21.35 8.70 -35.16
C PHE A 154 -20.25 9.76 -35.05
N GLU A 155 -19.15 9.39 -34.38
CA GLU A 155 -17.91 10.16 -34.31
C GLU A 155 -16.87 9.52 -35.25
N VAL A 156 -16.37 10.25 -36.24
CA VAL A 156 -15.39 9.74 -37.22
C VAL A 156 -14.02 10.38 -36.99
N ASP A 157 -13.08 9.58 -36.50
CA ASP A 157 -11.69 9.97 -36.32
C ASP A 157 -10.84 9.56 -37.52
N ILE A 158 -9.89 10.42 -37.88
CA ILE A 158 -8.94 10.16 -38.97
C ILE A 158 -7.52 10.16 -38.39
N ILE A 159 -6.79 9.05 -38.61
CA ILE A 159 -5.41 8.92 -38.15
C ILE A 159 -4.51 8.65 -39.34
N GLY A 160 -3.58 9.55 -39.61
CA GLY A 160 -2.70 9.45 -40.76
C GLY A 160 -2.02 10.78 -41.12
N PRO A 161 -2.12 11.24 -42.39
CA PRO A 161 -1.51 12.51 -42.79
C PRO A 161 -2.21 13.69 -42.12
N ASN A 162 -1.49 14.79 -41.92
CA ASN A 162 -2.10 16.04 -41.44
C ASN A 162 -3.05 16.58 -42.52
N ILE A 163 -4.35 16.37 -42.31
CA ILE A 163 -5.39 16.80 -43.24
C ILE A 163 -5.48 18.32 -43.34
N TYR A 164 -5.04 19.10 -42.35
CA TYR A 164 -5.10 20.57 -42.34
C TYR A 164 -3.85 21.27 -42.89
N SER A 165 -2.84 20.51 -43.33
CA SER A 165 -1.66 21.10 -43.97
C SER A 165 -2.01 21.69 -45.35
N GLU A 166 -1.48 22.88 -45.63
CA GLU A 166 -1.68 23.60 -46.91
C GLU A 166 -1.15 22.84 -48.14
N ASP A 167 -0.24 21.89 -47.92
CA ASP A 167 0.40 21.07 -48.95
C ASP A 167 -0.52 19.95 -49.51
N ASN A 168 -1.62 19.66 -48.82
CA ASN A 168 -2.51 18.54 -49.11
C ASN A 168 -3.82 19.00 -49.76
N LYS A 169 -3.83 19.14 -51.10
CA LYS A 169 -4.97 19.65 -51.91
C LYS A 169 -5.80 18.56 -52.61
N TYR A 170 -5.81 17.34 -52.10
CA TYR A 170 -6.64 16.28 -52.67
C TYR A 170 -8.11 16.48 -52.29
N ILE A 171 -9.03 16.30 -53.24
CA ILE A 171 -10.48 16.43 -53.03
C ILE A 171 -10.96 15.53 -51.87
N ASP A 172 -10.43 14.30 -51.79
CA ASP A 172 -10.73 13.35 -50.71
C ASP A 172 -10.33 13.87 -49.31
N ILE A 173 -9.33 14.75 -49.21
CA ILE A 173 -8.92 15.35 -47.94
C ILE A 173 -9.91 16.45 -47.52
N GLU A 174 -10.49 17.18 -48.48
CA GLU A 174 -11.58 18.12 -48.19
C GLU A 174 -12.82 17.39 -47.68
N TYR A 175 -13.19 16.27 -48.31
CA TYR A 175 -14.26 15.39 -47.80
C TYR A 175 -13.95 14.84 -46.40
N ALA A 176 -12.71 14.44 -46.14
CA ALA A 176 -12.26 14.01 -44.83
C ALA A 176 -12.40 15.13 -43.77
N ARG A 177 -12.02 16.38 -44.08
CA ARG A 177 -12.21 17.53 -43.18
C ARG A 177 -13.69 17.76 -42.87
N ASN A 178 -14.54 17.76 -43.90
CA ASN A 178 -15.98 17.94 -43.74
C ASN A 178 -16.62 16.83 -42.89
N LEU A 179 -16.13 15.59 -43.01
CA LEU A 179 -16.55 14.47 -42.17
C LEU A 179 -16.16 14.68 -40.70
N VAL A 180 -14.91 15.03 -40.42
CA VAL A 180 -14.41 15.25 -39.05
C VAL A 180 -15.16 16.39 -38.38
N GLU A 181 -15.28 17.53 -39.05
CA GLU A 181 -15.98 18.71 -38.52
C GLU A 181 -17.48 18.47 -38.37
N GLY A 182 -18.10 17.75 -39.31
CA GLY A 182 -19.51 17.44 -39.23
C GLY A 182 -19.85 16.41 -38.16
N THR A 183 -18.96 15.48 -37.84
CA THR A 183 -19.21 14.41 -36.85
C THR A 183 -18.64 14.70 -35.47
N ASN A 184 -18.07 15.90 -35.26
CA ASN A 184 -17.28 16.24 -34.07
C ASN A 184 -16.16 15.23 -33.78
N GLY A 185 -15.58 14.64 -34.82
CA GLY A 185 -14.46 13.71 -34.72
C GLY A 185 -13.12 14.42 -34.53
N ALA A 186 -12.05 13.63 -34.39
CA ALA A 186 -10.68 14.14 -34.26
C ALA A 186 -9.77 13.69 -35.41
N THR A 187 -8.80 14.55 -35.77
CA THR A 187 -7.69 14.17 -36.65
C THR A 187 -6.38 14.15 -35.88
N ALA A 188 -5.54 13.16 -36.16
CA ALA A 188 -4.23 13.06 -35.54
C ALA A 188 -3.19 12.42 -36.48
N THR A 189 -1.93 12.86 -36.35
CA THR A 189 -0.82 12.15 -36.98
C THR A 189 -0.50 10.87 -36.20
N PHE A 190 0.16 9.90 -36.84
CA PHE A 190 0.60 8.69 -36.13
C PHE A 190 1.55 9.02 -34.98
N GLU A 191 2.44 10.00 -35.14
CA GLU A 191 3.35 10.41 -34.08
C GLU A 191 2.61 10.96 -32.86
N TYR A 192 1.67 11.90 -33.07
CA TYR A 192 0.86 12.46 -32.00
C TYR A 192 0.02 11.37 -31.32
N THR A 193 -0.60 10.50 -32.12
CA THR A 193 -1.43 9.40 -31.62
C THR A 193 -0.60 8.41 -30.81
N MET A 194 0.59 8.04 -31.29
CA MET A 194 1.46 7.12 -30.58
C MET A 194 1.91 7.72 -29.24
N ARG A 195 2.24 9.02 -29.20
CA ARG A 195 2.51 9.76 -27.95
C ARG A 195 1.32 9.75 -27.00
N TYR A 196 0.11 9.96 -27.51
CA TYR A 196 -1.12 9.88 -26.73
C TYR A 196 -1.45 8.46 -26.22
N LEU A 197 -1.06 7.44 -26.98
CA LEU A 197 -1.24 6.02 -26.66
C LEU A 197 -0.09 5.43 -25.84
N LEU A 198 0.98 6.19 -25.57
CA LEU A 198 2.14 5.73 -24.78
C LEU A 198 1.73 5.16 -23.42
N TYR A 199 0.79 5.84 -22.77
CA TYR A 199 0.31 5.51 -21.43
C TYR A 199 -1.08 4.89 -21.47
N HIS A 200 -1.23 3.75 -20.81
CA HIS A 200 -2.51 3.10 -20.60
C HIS A 200 -3.32 3.90 -19.58
N ARG A 201 -4.45 4.47 -20.02
CA ARG A 201 -5.39 5.15 -19.12
C ARG A 201 -6.59 4.25 -18.87
N LYS A 202 -6.95 4.05 -17.60
CA LYS A 202 -8.24 3.47 -17.23
C LYS A 202 -9.36 4.35 -17.81
N LYS A 203 -10.51 3.74 -18.10
CA LYS A 203 -11.70 4.49 -18.51
C LYS A 203 -12.06 5.51 -17.42
N ALA A 204 -12.31 6.76 -17.81
CA ALA A 204 -12.99 7.72 -16.96
C ALA A 204 -14.42 7.22 -16.72
N THR A 205 -14.69 6.73 -15.51
CA THR A 205 -16.02 6.32 -15.10
C THR A 205 -16.65 7.44 -14.29
N ASN A 206 -17.91 7.77 -14.57
CA ASN A 206 -18.66 8.68 -13.72
C ASN A 206 -18.81 8.05 -12.33
N PRO A 207 -18.27 8.67 -11.27
CA PRO A 207 -18.36 8.11 -9.92
C PRO A 207 -19.81 8.07 -9.46
N ILE A 208 -20.17 6.98 -8.77
CA ILE A 208 -21.52 6.84 -8.19
C ILE A 208 -21.61 7.78 -6.98
N PRO A 209 -22.59 8.71 -6.95
CA PRO A 209 -22.74 9.61 -5.82
C PRO A 209 -23.21 8.86 -4.57
N TRP A 210 -22.62 9.21 -3.43
CA TRP A 210 -23.18 8.88 -2.13
C TRP A 210 -24.11 10.02 -1.71
N ASN A 211 -25.42 9.80 -1.87
CA ASN A 211 -26.43 10.79 -1.51
C ASN A 211 -26.71 10.74 0.00
N VAL A 212 -26.63 11.86 0.70
CA VAL A 212 -26.85 11.96 2.16
C VAL A 212 -27.30 13.37 2.52
N ASP A 213 -28.07 13.50 3.60
CA ASP A 213 -28.45 14.81 4.13
C ASP A 213 -27.38 15.30 5.11
N LEU A 214 -26.90 16.52 4.90
CA LEU A 214 -26.07 17.25 5.86
C LEU A 214 -26.97 17.90 6.91
N SER A 215 -26.85 17.45 8.16
CA SER A 215 -27.54 18.08 9.29
C SER A 215 -26.63 19.09 9.99
N ILE A 216 -27.04 20.36 10.00
CA ILE A 216 -26.43 21.42 10.81
C ILE A 216 -27.33 21.66 12.02
N GLY A 217 -26.96 21.06 13.15
CA GLY A 217 -27.84 21.00 14.32
C GLY A 217 -29.15 20.24 14.02
N PRO A 218 -30.21 20.47 14.82
CA PRO A 218 -31.48 19.74 14.69
C PRO A 218 -32.38 20.26 13.55
N ASN A 219 -32.23 21.52 13.14
CA ASN A 219 -33.23 22.23 12.34
C ASN A 219 -32.89 22.33 10.84
N ILE A 220 -31.60 22.26 10.49
CA ILE A 220 -31.15 22.48 9.12
C ILE A 220 -30.70 21.15 8.52
N LYS A 221 -31.36 20.74 7.43
CA LYS A 221 -30.99 19.57 6.63
C LYS A 221 -30.83 19.98 5.18
N ILE A 222 -29.67 19.66 4.61
CA ILE A 222 -29.33 20.00 3.22
C ILE A 222 -29.03 18.69 2.48
N PRO A 223 -29.77 18.34 1.41
CA PRO A 223 -29.51 17.12 0.67
C PRO A 223 -28.26 17.26 -0.23
N LEU A 224 -27.32 16.33 -0.10
CA LEU A 224 -26.02 16.35 -0.76
C LEU A 224 -25.76 15.11 -1.62
N SER A 225 -24.88 15.28 -2.60
CA SER A 225 -24.24 14.21 -3.36
C SER A 225 -22.73 14.29 -3.19
N VAL A 226 -22.15 13.25 -2.59
CA VAL A 226 -20.70 13.15 -2.36
C VAL A 226 -20.07 12.22 -3.40
N PHE A 227 -19.00 12.68 -4.05
CA PHE A 227 -18.25 11.93 -5.06
C PHE A 227 -16.82 11.69 -4.60
N ILE A 228 -16.26 10.55 -4.97
CA ILE A 228 -14.83 10.25 -4.76
C ILE A 228 -14.03 10.99 -5.82
N LYS A 229 -13.11 11.87 -5.41
CA LYS A 229 -12.21 12.61 -6.32
C LYS A 229 -10.87 11.91 -6.46
N LEU A 230 -10.28 11.51 -5.33
CA LEU A 230 -9.01 10.77 -5.28
C LEU A 230 -9.22 9.51 -4.47
N LYS A 231 -8.68 8.40 -4.97
CA LYS A 231 -8.61 7.13 -4.26
C LYS A 231 -7.42 6.36 -4.80
N ASP A 232 -6.62 5.80 -3.90
CA ASP A 232 -5.57 4.87 -4.30
C ASP A 232 -6.24 3.54 -4.66
N GLU A 233 -6.23 3.20 -5.96
CA GLU A 233 -6.75 1.92 -6.44
C GLU A 233 -5.68 1.16 -7.21
N PRO A 234 -5.41 -0.11 -6.84
CA PRO A 234 -4.46 -0.91 -7.58
C PRO A 234 -4.94 -1.09 -9.03
N VAL A 235 -3.96 -1.23 -9.93
CA VAL A 235 -4.24 -1.43 -11.35
C VAL A 235 -4.97 -2.75 -11.58
N VAL A 236 -4.46 -3.82 -10.97
CA VAL A 236 -5.03 -5.16 -10.98
C VAL A 236 -5.70 -5.39 -9.63
N LYS A 237 -7.02 -5.65 -9.64
CA LYS A 237 -7.77 -5.84 -8.39
C LYS A 237 -7.28 -7.04 -7.60
N ASN A 238 -7.19 -8.21 -8.25
CA ASN A 238 -6.80 -9.46 -7.62
C ASN A 238 -5.90 -10.27 -8.57
N TRP A 239 -4.83 -10.85 -8.03
CA TRP A 239 -4.04 -11.89 -8.70
C TRP A 239 -4.58 -13.26 -8.28
N LEU A 240 -5.16 -14.00 -9.23
CA LEU A 240 -5.68 -15.34 -8.98
C LEU A 240 -4.54 -16.35 -9.03
N LYS A 241 -4.44 -17.19 -8.00
CA LYS A 241 -3.50 -18.33 -8.00
C LYS A 241 -4.12 -19.45 -8.82
N CYS A 242 -3.38 -19.98 -9.78
CA CYS A 242 -3.79 -21.07 -10.65
C CYS A 242 -2.69 -22.14 -10.71
N VAL A 243 -3.09 -23.39 -10.97
CA VAL A 243 -2.15 -24.47 -11.28
C VAL A 243 -1.65 -24.27 -12.71
N LYS A 244 -0.36 -24.50 -12.92
CA LYS A 244 0.24 -24.43 -14.24
C LYS A 244 -0.06 -25.72 -14.99
N ASP A 245 -0.72 -25.62 -16.14
CA ASP A 245 -0.88 -26.76 -17.03
C ASP A 245 0.48 -27.15 -17.63
N PRO A 246 0.88 -28.44 -17.55
CA PRO A 246 2.17 -28.89 -18.07
C PRO A 246 2.24 -28.85 -19.61
N ILE A 247 1.10 -28.88 -20.31
CA ILE A 247 1.02 -28.94 -21.78
C ILE A 247 0.99 -27.54 -22.40
N THR A 248 0.16 -26.65 -21.88
CA THR A 248 -0.07 -25.30 -22.43
C THR A 248 0.85 -24.25 -21.81
N ASN A 249 1.55 -24.57 -20.72
CA ASN A 249 2.31 -23.63 -19.88
C ASN A 249 1.47 -22.42 -19.40
N THR A 250 0.14 -22.52 -19.47
CA THR A 250 -0.82 -21.50 -19.02
C THR A 250 -1.56 -21.95 -17.77
N ALA A 251 -2.43 -21.09 -17.24
CA ALA A 251 -3.30 -21.42 -16.12
C ALA A 251 -4.27 -22.57 -16.50
N SER A 252 -4.37 -23.58 -15.64
CA SER A 252 -5.33 -24.67 -15.80
C SER A 252 -6.76 -24.16 -15.73
N THR A 253 -7.59 -24.56 -16.69
CA THR A 253 -9.04 -24.33 -16.68
C THR A 253 -9.81 -25.44 -15.96
N THR A 254 -9.19 -26.60 -15.76
CA THR A 254 -9.81 -27.80 -15.19
C THR A 254 -9.49 -28.00 -13.71
N GLU A 255 -8.30 -27.58 -13.25
CA GLU A 255 -7.85 -27.78 -11.88
C GLU A 255 -7.79 -26.46 -11.09
N GLY A 256 -8.54 -26.39 -9.99
CA GLY A 256 -8.58 -25.26 -9.08
C GLY A 256 -7.81 -25.52 -7.78
N ILE A 257 -7.30 -24.46 -7.16
CA ILE A 257 -6.65 -24.56 -5.85
C ILE A 257 -7.73 -24.56 -4.76
N LEU A 258 -7.89 -25.70 -4.07
CA LEU A 258 -8.69 -25.81 -2.85
C LEU A 258 -7.86 -25.34 -1.65
N LYS A 259 -8.40 -24.38 -0.88
CA LYS A 259 -7.78 -23.89 0.35
C LYS A 259 -8.51 -24.47 1.54
N ASN A 260 -7.91 -25.45 2.20
CA ASN A 260 -8.41 -25.99 3.46
C ASN A 260 -7.68 -25.31 4.61
N LYS A 261 -8.42 -24.69 5.53
CA LYS A 261 -7.86 -24.07 6.73
C LYS A 261 -8.04 -25.04 7.90
N ILE A 262 -6.92 -25.51 8.44
CA ILE A 262 -6.90 -26.43 9.59
C ILE A 262 -6.48 -25.63 10.82
N TYR A 263 -7.19 -25.80 11.93
CA TYR A 263 -6.84 -25.20 13.21
C TYR A 263 -6.10 -26.24 14.06
N ILE A 264 -4.90 -25.89 14.50
CA ILE A 264 -4.05 -26.75 15.33
C ILE A 264 -3.91 -26.04 16.68
N ASN A 265 -4.16 -26.77 17.77
CA ASN A 265 -3.92 -26.23 19.10
C ASN A 265 -2.41 -26.16 19.38
N SER A 266 -1.89 -25.00 19.78
CA SER A 266 -0.46 -24.78 20.00
C SER A 266 0.12 -25.63 21.14
N GLU A 267 -0.68 -26.00 22.14
CA GLU A 267 -0.22 -26.79 23.30
C GLU A 267 -0.20 -28.29 23.02
N ASN A 268 -1.30 -28.82 22.49
CA ASN A 268 -1.48 -30.26 22.32
C ASN A 268 -1.17 -30.77 20.91
N LYS A 269 -0.92 -29.86 19.95
CA LYS A 269 -0.72 -30.15 18.50
C LYS A 269 -1.84 -30.98 17.85
N SER A 270 -2.99 -31.10 18.48
CA SER A 270 -4.16 -31.79 17.96
C SER A 270 -4.88 -30.93 16.92
N VAL A 271 -5.38 -31.59 15.87
CA VAL A 271 -6.25 -30.97 14.88
C VAL A 271 -7.64 -30.80 15.49
N ILE A 272 -8.21 -29.59 15.40
CA ILE A 272 -9.58 -29.33 15.80
C ILE A 272 -10.48 -29.66 14.61
N ASP A 273 -11.26 -30.73 14.72
CA ASP A 273 -12.09 -31.25 13.61
C ASP A 273 -13.29 -30.34 13.29
N ASP A 274 -13.87 -29.67 14.30
CA ASP A 274 -15.04 -28.81 14.14
C ASP A 274 -14.71 -27.33 14.26
N SER A 275 -14.87 -26.61 13.15
CA SER A 275 -14.71 -25.15 13.11
C SER A 275 -15.68 -24.37 14.01
N SER A 276 -16.75 -25.02 14.49
CA SER A 276 -17.73 -24.44 15.43
C SER A 276 -17.19 -24.31 16.85
N ASN A 277 -16.15 -25.06 17.22
CA ASN A 277 -15.53 -25.00 18.55
C ASN A 277 -14.52 -23.85 18.69
N VAL A 278 -14.28 -23.10 17.61
CA VAL A 278 -13.35 -21.97 17.59
C VAL A 278 -14.10 -20.67 17.90
N ILE A 279 -13.91 -20.16 19.10
CA ILE A 279 -14.38 -18.83 19.51
C ILE A 279 -13.31 -17.78 19.23
N LYS A 280 -13.73 -16.55 18.89
CA LYS A 280 -12.80 -15.44 18.68
C LYS A 280 -12.35 -14.92 20.04
N GLY A 281 -11.05 -14.83 20.25
CA GLY A 281 -10.47 -14.17 21.44
C GLY A 281 -9.87 -12.82 21.06
N TYR A 282 -10.03 -11.82 21.92
CA TYR A 282 -9.30 -10.57 21.83
C TYR A 282 -8.23 -10.51 22.92
N SER A 283 -7.03 -10.06 22.55
CA SER A 283 -5.95 -9.85 23.52
C SER A 283 -6.19 -8.54 24.26
N TYR A 284 -6.34 -8.62 25.57
CA TYR A 284 -6.40 -7.47 26.46
C TYR A 284 -5.23 -7.55 27.44
N GLY A 285 -4.14 -6.83 27.12
CA GLY A 285 -2.88 -6.97 27.84
C GLY A 285 -2.31 -8.39 27.69
N GLN A 286 -2.13 -9.09 28.82
CA GLN A 286 -1.61 -10.47 28.86
C GLN A 286 -2.73 -11.53 28.81
N GLN A 287 -3.99 -11.14 28.99
CA GLN A 287 -5.13 -12.07 29.01
C GLN A 287 -5.80 -12.15 27.64
N ILE A 288 -6.27 -13.34 27.29
CA ILE A 288 -7.09 -13.56 26.10
C ILE A 288 -8.54 -13.66 26.56
N ILE A 289 -9.35 -12.68 26.18
CA ILE A 289 -10.77 -12.65 26.52
C ILE A 289 -11.54 -13.32 25.37
N PRO A 290 -12.22 -14.46 25.60
CA PRO A 290 -13.10 -15.05 24.61
C PRO A 290 -14.32 -14.14 24.38
N PHE A 291 -14.64 -13.87 23.13
CA PHE A 291 -15.77 -13.03 22.73
C PHE A 291 -16.67 -13.83 21.78
N SER A 292 -17.87 -14.15 22.25
CA SER A 292 -18.82 -14.95 21.48
C SER A 292 -19.58 -14.09 20.47
N ASP A 293 -20.23 -14.73 19.50
CA ASP A 293 -21.08 -14.01 18.55
C ASP A 293 -22.34 -13.40 19.20
N CYS A 294 -22.76 -13.91 20.37
CA CYS A 294 -23.87 -13.35 21.15
C CYS A 294 -23.50 -11.99 21.77
N ASP A 295 -22.24 -11.79 22.13
CA ASP A 295 -21.73 -10.56 22.75
C ASP A 295 -21.56 -9.42 21.74
N LYS A 296 -21.62 -9.70 20.43
CA LYS A 296 -21.61 -8.67 19.38
C LYS A 296 -22.77 -7.66 19.51
N SER A 297 -23.85 -8.04 20.19
CA SER A 297 -24.96 -7.14 20.51
C SER A 297 -24.59 -6.05 21.52
N MET A 298 -23.51 -6.23 22.28
CA MET A 298 -22.97 -5.21 23.20
C MET A 298 -22.07 -4.18 22.51
N LEU A 299 -21.76 -4.36 21.23
CA LEU A 299 -20.93 -3.41 20.49
C LEU A 299 -21.70 -2.10 20.27
N TYR A 300 -20.95 -0.99 20.30
CA TYR A 300 -21.50 0.35 20.05
C TYR A 300 -22.29 0.39 18.73
N GLU A 301 -23.57 0.78 18.81
CA GLU A 301 -24.42 0.98 17.64
C GLU A 301 -24.11 2.34 16.98
N PRO A 302 -23.48 2.37 15.79
CA PRO A 302 -22.96 3.60 15.21
C PRO A 302 -24.05 4.51 14.61
N GLY A 303 -25.30 4.04 14.59
CA GLY A 303 -26.48 4.76 14.11
C GLY A 303 -26.76 4.54 12.62
N GLN A 304 -27.73 5.32 12.11
CA GLN A 304 -28.12 5.32 10.70
C GLN A 304 -27.14 6.13 9.84
N LYS A 305 -27.20 5.93 8.52
CA LYS A 305 -26.48 6.72 7.53
C LYS A 305 -26.73 8.22 7.74
N SER A 306 -25.69 8.97 8.06
CA SER A 306 -25.81 10.41 8.30
C SER A 306 -24.50 11.17 8.05
N LEU A 307 -24.62 12.48 7.81
CA LEU A 307 -23.49 13.41 7.75
C LEU A 307 -23.83 14.62 8.63
N ASN A 308 -23.25 14.68 9.83
CA ASN A 308 -23.64 15.67 10.83
C ASN A 308 -22.50 16.64 11.09
N VAL A 309 -22.77 17.94 11.08
CA VAL A 309 -21.76 18.94 11.47
C VAL A 309 -21.55 18.89 12.98
N TYR A 310 -20.31 18.67 13.38
CA TYR A 310 -19.88 18.69 14.78
C TYR A 310 -19.54 20.11 15.22
N GLY A 311 -18.86 20.88 14.37
CA GLY A 311 -18.49 22.26 14.65
C GLY A 311 -17.65 22.88 13.55
N PHE A 312 -17.23 24.13 13.75
CA PHE A 312 -16.34 24.85 12.85
C PHE A 312 -15.06 25.24 13.60
N THR A 313 -13.94 25.24 12.90
CA THR A 313 -12.62 25.63 13.44
C THR A 313 -11.88 26.50 12.43
N ALA A 314 -10.91 27.29 12.88
CA ALA A 314 -10.07 28.08 11.98
C ALA A 314 -9.23 27.17 11.08
N ALA A 315 -9.03 27.56 9.82
CA ALA A 315 -8.28 26.75 8.86
C ALA A 315 -6.85 26.45 9.33
N ASN A 316 -6.22 27.39 10.03
CA ASN A 316 -4.86 27.27 10.56
C ASN A 316 -4.71 26.14 11.60
N ASN A 317 -5.80 25.72 12.25
CA ASN A 317 -5.75 24.64 13.24
C ASN A 317 -5.62 23.25 12.59
N VAL A 318 -6.04 23.13 11.32
CA VAL A 318 -6.00 21.87 10.58
C VAL A 318 -4.78 21.89 9.67
N THR A 319 -3.71 21.25 10.13
CA THR A 319 -2.49 21.06 9.32
C THR A 319 -2.58 19.77 8.51
N TRP A 320 -1.74 19.64 7.48
CA TRP A 320 -1.69 18.43 6.65
C TRP A 320 -1.44 17.14 7.45
N GLN A 321 -0.81 17.25 8.62
CA GLN A 321 -0.53 16.13 9.54
C GLN A 321 -1.78 15.58 10.22
N CYS A 322 -2.87 16.36 10.25
CA CYS A 322 -4.13 15.97 10.87
C CYS A 322 -4.99 15.07 9.97
N PHE A 323 -4.62 14.88 8.70
CA PHE A 323 -5.40 14.07 7.76
C PHE A 323 -4.92 12.62 7.73
N ASN A 324 -5.87 11.70 7.68
CA ASN A 324 -5.61 10.27 7.54
C ASN A 324 -6.74 9.61 6.76
N GLY A 325 -6.47 9.17 5.53
CA GLY A 325 -7.44 8.42 4.75
C GLY A 325 -6.95 8.11 3.34
N ASP A 326 -7.50 7.06 2.76
CA ASP A 326 -7.12 6.54 1.44
C ASP A 326 -7.75 7.32 0.26
N GLY A 327 -8.37 8.47 0.52
CA GLY A 327 -9.05 9.22 -0.52
C GLY A 327 -9.63 10.58 -0.12
N LEU A 328 -9.91 11.38 -1.15
CA LEU A 328 -10.52 12.70 -1.08
C LEU A 328 -11.91 12.67 -1.69
N PHE A 329 -12.88 13.32 -1.05
CA PHE A 329 -14.25 13.37 -1.53
C PHE A 329 -14.68 14.81 -1.83
N TYR A 330 -15.40 15.02 -2.92
CA TYR A 330 -16.05 16.30 -3.23
C TYR A 330 -17.53 16.23 -2.95
N VAL A 331 -18.05 17.29 -2.37
CA VAL A 331 -19.41 17.38 -1.86
C VAL A 331 -20.14 18.49 -2.60
N PHE A 332 -21.26 18.12 -3.23
CA PHE A 332 -22.13 19.02 -3.97
C PHE A 332 -23.57 18.92 -3.45
N GLY A 333 -24.39 19.93 -3.72
CA GLY A 333 -25.83 19.83 -3.53
C GLY A 333 -26.44 18.76 -4.44
N GLN A 334 -27.49 18.06 -3.98
CA GLN A 334 -28.09 16.96 -4.72
C GLN A 334 -28.53 17.37 -6.13
N LYS A 335 -28.28 16.51 -7.12
CA LYS A 335 -28.68 16.75 -8.52
C LYS A 335 -30.21 16.87 -8.63
N GLY A 336 -30.68 18.04 -9.09
CA GLY A 336 -32.11 18.34 -9.26
C GLY A 336 -32.67 19.32 -8.22
N ASP A 337 -31.99 19.52 -7.09
CA ASP A 337 -32.41 20.48 -6.07
C ASP A 337 -31.58 21.77 -6.13
N LYS A 338 -32.16 22.81 -6.73
CA LYS A 338 -31.52 24.14 -6.85
C LYS A 338 -31.31 24.80 -5.49
N LYS A 339 -32.18 24.57 -4.50
CA LYS A 339 -32.06 25.17 -3.17
C LYS A 339 -30.87 24.59 -2.42
N ALA A 340 -30.70 23.26 -2.51
CA ALA A 340 -29.55 22.59 -1.90
C ALA A 340 -28.22 23.02 -2.53
N GLN A 341 -28.17 23.18 -3.86
CA GLN A 341 -26.98 23.69 -4.56
C GLN A 341 -26.61 25.10 -4.11
N PHE A 342 -27.61 25.98 -3.98
CA PHE A 342 -27.40 27.34 -3.49
C PHE A 342 -26.93 27.35 -2.02
N ALA A 343 -27.51 26.50 -1.16
CA ALA A 343 -27.12 26.40 0.24
C ALA A 343 -25.66 25.93 0.42
N VAL A 344 -25.22 24.94 -0.36
CA VAL A 344 -23.82 24.47 -0.34
C VAL A 344 -22.86 25.53 -0.85
N LYS A 345 -23.24 26.25 -1.92
CA LYS A 345 -22.45 27.36 -2.45
C LYS A 345 -22.26 28.45 -1.40
N CYS A 346 -23.35 28.89 -0.78
CA CYS A 346 -23.32 29.88 0.30
C CYS A 346 -22.46 29.41 1.48
N LEU A 347 -22.60 28.13 1.90
CA LEU A 347 -21.76 27.56 2.96
C LEU A 347 -20.26 27.58 2.59
N ALA A 348 -19.91 27.23 1.35
CA ALA A 348 -18.53 27.24 0.88
C ALA A 348 -17.96 28.66 0.82
N GLU A 349 -18.73 29.63 0.33
CA GLU A 349 -18.34 31.05 0.30
C GLU A 349 -18.12 31.59 1.72
N CYS A 350 -19.05 31.35 2.65
CA CYS A 350 -18.90 31.78 4.05
C CYS A 350 -17.70 31.14 4.76
N LEU A 351 -17.43 29.85 4.51
CA LEU A 351 -16.25 29.19 5.07
C LEU A 351 -14.96 29.78 4.52
N HIS A 352 -14.95 30.16 3.24
CA HIS A 352 -13.79 30.77 2.61
C HIS A 352 -13.53 32.19 3.13
N GLU A 353 -14.56 33.04 3.16
CA GLU A 353 -14.45 34.43 3.65
C GLU A 353 -14.00 34.51 5.11
N LEU A 354 -14.49 33.58 5.96
CA LEU A 354 -14.16 33.55 7.39
C LEU A 354 -12.89 32.72 7.69
N ASN A 355 -12.26 32.12 6.68
CA ASN A 355 -11.13 31.19 6.83
C ASN A 355 -11.40 30.07 7.86
N LEU A 356 -12.60 29.47 7.76
CA LEU A 356 -13.08 28.40 8.63
C LEU A 356 -13.18 27.07 7.88
N ILE A 357 -13.07 25.98 8.64
CA ILE A 357 -13.23 24.60 8.21
C ILE A 357 -14.34 23.96 9.05
N GLY A 358 -15.22 23.19 8.42
CA GLY A 358 -16.24 22.40 9.12
C GLY A 358 -15.69 21.05 9.56
N ILE A 359 -16.04 20.58 10.75
CA ILE A 359 -15.78 19.22 11.21
C ILE A 359 -17.10 18.46 11.16
N VAL A 360 -17.12 17.30 10.50
CA VAL A 360 -18.33 16.51 10.30
C VAL A 360 -18.13 15.05 10.71
N ARG A 361 -19.17 14.48 11.32
CA ARG A 361 -19.29 13.05 11.61
C ARG A 361 -20.02 12.38 10.45
N ARG A 362 -19.37 11.43 9.80
CA ARG A 362 -19.90 10.64 8.68
C ARG A 362 -20.16 9.21 9.10
N VAL A 363 -21.37 8.71 8.83
CA VAL A 363 -21.72 7.28 8.88
C VAL A 363 -22.09 6.85 7.47
N TYR A 364 -21.27 5.99 6.85
CA TYR A 364 -21.43 5.66 5.42
C TYR A 364 -22.73 4.90 5.12
N ASN A 365 -23.00 3.85 5.88
CA ASN A 365 -24.20 3.02 5.82
C ASN A 365 -24.61 2.62 7.25
N ASN A 366 -25.84 2.17 7.42
CA ASN A 366 -26.34 1.69 8.71
C ASN A 366 -25.42 0.59 9.26
N GLY A 367 -24.96 0.75 10.50
CA GLY A 367 -24.06 -0.22 11.15
C GLY A 367 -22.57 -0.04 10.84
N ASN A 368 -22.18 0.90 9.96
CA ASN A 368 -20.75 1.23 9.78
C ASN A 368 -20.26 2.16 10.88
N ALA A 369 -19.03 1.95 11.36
CA ALA A 369 -18.40 2.82 12.35
C ALA A 369 -18.34 4.28 11.87
N PRO A 370 -18.66 5.26 12.74
CA PRO A 370 -18.62 6.67 12.39
C PRO A 370 -17.17 7.11 12.21
N LYS A 371 -16.94 7.94 11.19
CA LYS A 371 -15.65 8.55 10.90
C LYS A 371 -15.76 10.07 10.91
N MET A 372 -14.73 10.76 11.39
CA MET A 372 -14.66 12.22 11.41
C MET A 372 -13.96 12.74 10.16
N PHE A 373 -14.51 13.79 9.57
CA PHE A 373 -13.99 14.43 8.36
C PHE A 373 -13.93 15.95 8.52
N ALA A 374 -12.99 16.58 7.82
CA ALA A 374 -12.92 18.02 7.65
C ALA A 374 -13.55 18.43 6.31
N LEU A 375 -14.43 19.43 6.32
CA LEU A 375 -15.02 20.09 5.16
C LEU A 375 -14.30 21.41 4.90
N MET A 376 -13.62 21.48 3.75
CA MET A 376 -12.86 22.64 3.30
C MET A 376 -13.50 23.24 2.06
N PRO A 377 -13.64 24.57 1.95
CA PRO A 377 -14.20 25.20 0.75
C PRO A 377 -13.23 25.15 -0.42
N ILE A 378 -13.73 24.80 -1.61
CA ILE A 378 -13.02 24.91 -2.89
C ILE A 378 -13.84 25.81 -3.82
N ILE A 379 -13.21 26.88 -4.28
CA ILE A 379 -13.78 27.85 -5.22
C ILE A 379 -12.93 27.81 -6.47
N ASP A 380 -13.41 27.09 -7.49
CA ASP A 380 -12.81 27.07 -8.83
C ASP A 380 -13.68 27.88 -9.80
N ALA A 381 -13.11 28.30 -10.94
CA ALA A 381 -13.83 29.08 -11.96
C ALA A 381 -15.08 28.38 -12.50
N ASN A 382 -15.09 27.04 -12.50
CA ASN A 382 -16.17 26.23 -13.06
C ASN A 382 -17.18 25.74 -12.02
N TYR A 383 -16.79 25.62 -10.75
CA TYR A 383 -17.64 25.07 -9.71
C TYR A 383 -17.23 25.54 -8.30
N VAL A 384 -18.21 25.60 -7.41
CA VAL A 384 -18.02 25.82 -5.97
C VAL A 384 -18.45 24.55 -5.25
N CYS A 385 -17.56 23.96 -4.46
CA CYS A 385 -17.84 22.73 -3.72
C CYS A 385 -17.13 22.67 -2.37
N LEU A 386 -17.45 21.65 -1.58
CA LEU A 386 -16.75 21.34 -0.34
C LEU A 386 -15.90 20.08 -0.53
N SER A 387 -14.64 20.15 -0.13
CA SER A 387 -13.72 19.02 -0.07
C SER A 387 -13.80 18.37 1.29
N MET A 388 -13.90 17.04 1.33
CA MET A 388 -14.05 16.25 2.53
C MET A 388 -12.86 15.29 2.67
N ALA A 389 -12.06 15.48 3.72
CA ALA A 389 -10.88 14.66 4.06
C ALA A 389 -11.02 14.06 5.46
N GLU A 390 -10.60 12.81 5.65
CA GLU A 390 -10.71 12.10 6.94
C GLU A 390 -9.67 12.62 7.94
N ILE A 391 -10.07 12.79 9.21
CA ILE A 391 -9.23 13.35 10.27
C ILE A 391 -8.66 12.23 11.14
N CYS A 392 -7.41 12.40 11.60
CA CYS A 392 -6.76 11.53 12.57
C CYS A 392 -7.48 11.54 13.93
N TYR A 393 -7.63 10.36 14.53
CA TYR A 393 -8.00 10.24 15.94
C TYR A 393 -6.76 10.29 16.85
N LYS A 394 -7.01 10.45 18.15
CA LYS A 394 -5.95 10.52 19.16
C LYS A 394 -5.08 9.26 19.17
N GLU A 395 -5.66 8.10 18.92
CA GLU A 395 -4.96 6.81 18.89
C GLU A 395 -3.98 6.70 17.71
N ASN A 396 -4.17 7.50 16.66
CA ASN A 396 -3.31 7.50 15.47
C ASN A 396 -2.10 8.41 15.64
N LEU A 397 -2.10 9.32 16.62
CA LEU A 397 -1.02 10.26 16.86
C LEU A 397 0.15 9.57 17.56
N LYS A 398 1.26 9.40 16.85
CA LYS A 398 2.51 8.90 17.40
C LYS A 398 3.41 10.07 17.81
N ASN A 399 3.45 10.35 19.11
CA ASN A 399 4.31 11.39 19.65
C ASN A 399 5.75 10.89 19.76
N ILE A 400 6.51 11.03 18.67
CA ILE A 400 7.94 10.72 18.64
C ILE A 400 8.69 12.03 18.90
N THR A 401 9.43 12.08 20.01
CA THR A 401 10.28 13.23 20.33
C THR A 401 11.59 13.15 19.57
N PHE A 402 11.81 14.09 18.65
CA PHE A 402 13.08 14.23 17.94
C PHE A 402 13.98 15.27 18.63
N PRO A 403 15.30 15.08 18.67
CA PRO A 403 16.22 16.11 19.15
C PRO A 403 16.15 17.33 18.22
N VAL A 404 16.22 18.53 18.80
CA VAL A 404 16.25 19.77 18.02
C VAL A 404 17.46 19.79 17.09
N THR A 405 17.27 20.19 15.84
CA THR A 405 18.35 20.26 14.83
C THR A 405 19.23 21.50 14.98
N ASN A 406 18.77 22.53 15.72
CA ASN A 406 19.45 23.82 15.90
C ASN A 406 20.57 23.79 16.98
N ILE A 407 21.28 22.67 17.10
CA ILE A 407 22.36 22.50 18.09
C ILE A 407 23.65 23.09 17.50
N LYS A 408 24.45 23.79 18.32
CA LYS A 408 25.77 24.34 17.93
C LYS A 408 26.72 23.32 17.28
N LYS A 409 26.54 22.02 17.56
CA LYS A 409 27.29 20.91 16.95
C LYS A 409 27.03 20.75 15.44
N PHE A 410 25.90 21.25 14.95
CA PHE A 410 25.50 21.22 13.54
C PHE A 410 25.40 22.64 12.94
N SER A 411 26.16 23.61 13.47
CA SER A 411 26.18 24.96 12.91
C SER A 411 26.72 24.94 11.47
N ILE A 412 25.90 25.44 10.55
CA ILE A 412 26.17 25.46 9.10
C ILE A 412 26.91 26.75 8.76
N ASN A 413 27.88 26.68 7.84
CA ASN A 413 28.60 27.86 7.33
C ASN A 413 27.77 28.59 6.25
N ASP A 414 27.94 29.90 6.09
CA ASP A 414 27.20 30.69 5.09
C ASP A 414 27.48 30.22 3.65
N GLU A 415 28.69 29.74 3.38
CA GLU A 415 29.05 29.12 2.09
C GLU A 415 28.25 27.85 1.80
N GLN A 416 27.99 27.04 2.83
CA GLN A 416 27.18 25.83 2.72
C GLN A 416 25.71 26.19 2.46
N VAL A 417 25.19 27.22 3.13
CA VAL A 417 23.84 27.74 2.88
C VAL A 417 23.71 28.27 1.45
N LEU A 418 24.70 29.02 0.96
CA LEU A 418 24.70 29.54 -0.41
C LEU A 418 24.77 28.42 -1.45
N ALA A 419 25.58 27.38 -1.20
CA ALA A 419 25.64 26.22 -2.06
C ALA A 419 24.27 25.50 -2.17
N PHE A 420 23.56 25.34 -1.05
CA PHE A 420 22.20 24.79 -1.04
C PHE A 420 21.18 25.69 -1.75
N LYS A 421 21.23 27.01 -1.54
CA LYS A 421 20.36 27.97 -2.26
C LYS A 421 20.56 27.87 -3.77
N ASN A 422 21.81 27.73 -4.23
CA ASN A 422 22.13 27.56 -5.65
C ASN A 422 21.64 26.21 -6.19
N LEU A 423 21.73 25.13 -5.38
CA LEU A 423 21.18 23.83 -5.76
C LEU A 423 19.66 23.90 -5.92
N ILE A 424 18.94 24.48 -4.96
CA ILE A 424 17.48 24.64 -4.99
C ILE A 424 17.07 25.39 -6.26
N LYS A 425 17.73 26.52 -6.57
CA LYS A 425 17.48 27.27 -7.81
C LYS A 425 17.76 26.46 -9.08
N SER A 426 18.81 25.63 -9.07
CA SER A 426 19.17 24.80 -10.24
C SER A 426 18.26 23.59 -10.45
N MET A 427 17.61 23.12 -9.39
CA MET A 427 16.73 21.94 -9.35
C MET A 427 15.25 22.30 -9.28
N ASP A 428 14.90 23.53 -9.62
CA ASP A 428 13.50 23.97 -9.70
C ASP A 428 12.79 23.27 -10.87
N LEU A 429 11.75 22.50 -10.55
CA LEU A 429 10.97 21.71 -11.52
C LEU A 429 9.88 22.54 -12.20
N THR A 430 9.60 23.76 -11.72
CA THR A 430 8.57 24.63 -12.30
C THR A 430 8.93 25.13 -13.71
N LYS A 431 10.22 25.16 -14.07
CA LYS A 431 10.74 25.66 -15.35
C LYS A 431 11.59 24.62 -16.09
N ALA A 432 11.03 23.43 -16.27
CA ALA A 432 11.81 22.26 -16.62
C ALA A 432 11.98 22.01 -18.13
N TYR A 433 11.04 22.48 -18.96
CA TYR A 433 11.03 22.16 -20.39
C TYR A 433 11.34 23.34 -21.32
N GLU A 434 11.10 24.59 -20.91
CA GLU A 434 11.37 25.78 -21.75
C GLU A 434 12.08 26.92 -21.00
N GLU A 435 12.84 27.72 -21.76
CA GLU A 435 13.43 29.01 -21.33
C GLU A 435 12.56 30.21 -21.72
N SER A 436 11.40 29.97 -22.36
CA SER A 436 10.41 30.98 -22.73
C SER A 436 9.77 31.58 -21.47
N GLU A 437 9.79 32.90 -21.31
CA GLU A 437 9.19 33.62 -20.16
C GLU A 437 7.66 33.51 -20.04
N PHE A 438 6.98 32.79 -20.95
CA PHE A 438 5.52 32.86 -21.13
C PHE A 438 4.75 31.56 -20.91
N ASP A 439 5.39 30.42 -20.65
CA ASP A 439 4.69 29.18 -20.31
C ASP A 439 5.44 28.41 -19.22
N ASP A 440 4.96 28.52 -17.97
CA ASP A 440 5.48 27.77 -16.81
C ASP A 440 5.09 26.29 -16.96
N THR A 441 5.80 25.57 -17.83
CA THR A 441 5.62 24.12 -18.02
C THR A 441 6.31 23.36 -16.89
N GLU A 442 5.57 23.16 -15.79
CA GLU A 442 5.99 22.34 -14.65
C GLU A 442 6.36 20.93 -15.12
N ALA A 443 7.56 20.45 -14.77
CA ALA A 443 7.88 19.05 -14.94
C ALA A 443 7.13 18.19 -13.94
N PHE A 444 6.42 17.20 -14.48
CA PHE A 444 5.73 16.17 -13.72
C PHE A 444 4.59 16.70 -12.82
N PRO A 445 3.57 17.37 -13.40
CA PRO A 445 2.41 17.78 -12.63
C PRO A 445 1.75 16.56 -11.99
N ILE A 446 1.58 16.59 -10.66
CA ILE A 446 1.09 15.46 -9.85
C ILE A 446 -0.30 14.98 -10.32
N GLY A 447 -1.10 15.89 -10.91
CA GLY A 447 -2.43 15.59 -11.41
C GLY A 447 -2.49 14.89 -12.78
N GLU A 448 -1.46 15.06 -13.62
CA GLU A 448 -1.47 14.51 -15.01
C GLU A 448 -0.50 13.36 -15.20
N THR A 449 0.49 13.25 -14.32
CA THR A 449 1.48 12.18 -14.36
C THR A 449 0.86 10.84 -14.02
N VAL A 450 1.17 9.84 -14.85
CA VAL A 450 0.74 8.47 -14.62
C VAL A 450 1.74 7.76 -13.70
N SER A 451 1.24 6.87 -12.85
CA SER A 451 2.11 6.05 -11.99
C SER A 451 3.00 5.12 -12.85
N PRO A 452 4.34 5.19 -12.73
CA PRO A 452 5.25 4.34 -13.50
C PRO A 452 5.09 2.85 -13.18
N SER A 453 4.83 2.50 -11.92
CA SER A 453 4.62 1.12 -11.50
C SER A 453 3.35 0.54 -12.12
N ALA A 454 2.28 1.35 -12.16
CA ALA A 454 1.02 0.99 -12.79
C ALA A 454 1.19 0.68 -14.29
N GLN A 455 1.91 1.55 -15.01
CA GLN A 455 2.18 1.37 -16.44
C GLN A 455 3.04 0.14 -16.70
N TYR A 456 4.09 -0.07 -15.90
CA TYR A 456 4.97 -1.21 -16.07
C TYR A 456 4.25 -2.55 -15.86
N VAL A 457 3.34 -2.64 -14.88
CA VAL A 457 2.52 -3.84 -14.68
C VAL A 457 1.62 -4.12 -15.90
N LEU A 458 1.01 -3.07 -16.49
CA LEU A 458 0.18 -3.21 -17.68
C LEU A 458 0.99 -3.65 -18.90
N ASP A 459 2.17 -3.07 -19.09
CA ASP A 459 3.08 -3.46 -20.17
C ASP A 459 3.58 -4.90 -19.99
N CYS A 460 3.85 -5.35 -18.75
CA CYS A 460 4.19 -6.74 -18.46
C CYS A 460 3.05 -7.71 -18.82
N ILE A 461 1.80 -7.33 -18.51
CA ILE A 461 0.62 -8.13 -18.86
C ILE A 461 0.47 -8.21 -20.38
N ALA A 462 0.58 -7.09 -21.08
CA ALA A 462 0.49 -7.04 -22.54
C ALA A 462 1.60 -7.86 -23.20
N TYR A 463 2.85 -7.69 -22.73
CA TYR A 463 3.99 -8.42 -23.25
C TYR A 463 3.84 -9.93 -23.06
N ARG A 464 3.46 -10.39 -21.86
CA ARG A 464 3.23 -11.82 -21.60
C ARG A 464 2.03 -12.36 -22.36
N ALA A 465 1.00 -11.56 -22.58
CA ALA A 465 -0.15 -11.95 -23.39
C ALA A 465 0.23 -12.15 -24.86
N MET A 466 1.14 -11.34 -25.41
CA MET A 466 1.61 -11.49 -26.79
C MET A 466 2.73 -12.52 -26.94
N ASN A 467 3.57 -12.68 -25.91
CA ASN A 467 4.71 -13.57 -25.90
C ASN A 467 4.66 -14.53 -24.69
N PRO A 468 3.87 -15.62 -24.76
CA PRO A 468 3.87 -16.64 -23.72
C PRO A 468 5.28 -17.24 -23.52
N GLY A 469 5.70 -17.41 -22.27
CA GLY A 469 6.95 -18.10 -21.92
C GLY A 469 8.24 -17.28 -22.02
N LYS A 470 8.21 -16.06 -22.57
CA LYS A 470 9.38 -15.16 -22.60
C LYS A 470 9.61 -14.47 -21.24
N PRO A 471 10.86 -14.06 -20.90
CA PRO A 471 11.13 -13.28 -19.70
C PRO A 471 10.37 -11.95 -19.72
N LEU A 472 10.22 -11.32 -18.55
CA LEU A 472 9.57 -10.01 -18.47
C LEU A 472 10.35 -8.97 -19.28
N PRO A 473 9.66 -8.02 -19.94
CA PRO A 473 10.33 -6.97 -20.69
C PRO A 473 11.09 -6.05 -19.75
N SER A 474 12.18 -5.43 -20.23
CA SER A 474 12.81 -4.33 -19.52
C SER A 474 11.86 -3.12 -19.41
N LEU A 475 12.13 -2.23 -18.46
CA LEU A 475 11.42 -0.95 -18.42
C LEU A 475 11.59 -0.21 -19.75
N ARG A 476 10.49 0.28 -20.31
CA ARG A 476 10.52 1.17 -21.48
C ARG A 476 11.20 2.47 -21.10
N ASP A 477 11.97 3.02 -22.04
CA ASP A 477 12.69 4.28 -21.84
C ASP A 477 11.76 5.44 -21.47
N ASP A 478 10.55 5.47 -22.05
CA ASP A 478 9.53 6.49 -21.74
C ASP A 478 9.09 6.46 -20.26
N ILE A 479 8.92 5.26 -19.68
CA ILE A 479 8.53 5.09 -18.27
C ILE A 479 9.72 5.39 -17.36
N ASN A 480 10.92 5.01 -17.78
CA ASN A 480 12.14 5.32 -17.07
C ASN A 480 12.39 6.83 -17.02
N MET A 481 12.07 7.55 -18.10
CA MET A 481 12.14 9.02 -18.17
C MET A 481 11.25 9.69 -17.12
N LEU A 482 10.07 9.13 -16.79
CA LEU A 482 9.22 9.63 -15.69
C LEU A 482 9.87 9.53 -14.31
N SER A 483 10.84 8.63 -14.14
CA SER A 483 11.56 8.42 -12.88
C SER A 483 12.90 9.15 -12.84
N GLN A 484 13.31 9.77 -13.95
CA GLN A 484 14.59 10.44 -14.09
C GLN A 484 14.45 11.96 -14.05
N ILE A 485 15.52 12.62 -13.60
CA ILE A 485 15.62 14.08 -13.63
C ILE A 485 15.64 14.55 -15.09
N PRO A 486 14.85 15.58 -15.46
CA PRO A 486 14.87 16.13 -16.81
C PRO A 486 16.29 16.50 -17.26
N PRO A 487 16.64 16.28 -18.54
CA PRO A 487 18.02 16.40 -19.02
C PRO A 487 18.59 17.82 -18.87
N LEU A 488 17.74 18.86 -19.00
CA LEU A 488 18.14 20.26 -18.80
C LEU A 488 18.52 20.54 -17.34
N ILE A 489 17.69 20.08 -16.39
CA ILE A 489 17.94 20.23 -14.95
C ILE A 489 19.17 19.42 -14.53
N LYS A 490 19.36 18.23 -15.09
CA LYS A 490 20.55 17.41 -14.84
C LYS A 490 21.85 18.11 -15.27
N LYS A 491 21.82 18.88 -16.37
CA LYS A 491 22.97 19.69 -16.80
C LYS A 491 23.20 20.88 -15.86
N ARG A 492 22.15 21.64 -15.53
CA ARG A 492 22.22 22.82 -14.64
C ARG A 492 22.67 22.47 -13.22
N SER A 493 22.23 21.34 -12.68
CA SER A 493 22.50 20.92 -11.30
C SER A 493 23.88 20.29 -11.08
N LYS A 494 24.63 19.98 -12.14
CA LYS A 494 25.94 19.31 -12.02
C LYS A 494 26.97 20.15 -11.26
N GLU A 495 27.11 21.44 -11.59
CA GLU A 495 28.09 22.31 -10.91
C GLU A 495 27.74 22.57 -9.42
N PRO A 496 26.49 22.88 -9.04
CA PRO A 496 26.12 23.00 -7.63
C PRO A 496 26.31 21.70 -6.83
N LEU A 497 26.03 20.54 -7.43
CA LEU A 497 26.23 19.22 -6.80
C LEU A 497 27.71 18.96 -6.49
N GLU A 498 28.61 19.26 -7.43
CA GLU A 498 30.05 19.10 -7.21
C GLU A 498 30.58 20.02 -6.11
N LYS A 499 30.05 21.25 -6.00
CA LYS A 499 30.38 22.19 -4.91
C LYS A 499 29.90 21.66 -3.55
N ILE A 500 28.67 21.17 -3.46
CA ILE A 500 28.12 20.59 -2.22
C ILE A 500 28.91 19.35 -1.81
N LYS A 501 29.24 18.46 -2.76
CA LYS A 501 30.04 17.27 -2.48
C LYS A 501 31.42 17.59 -1.91
N LYS A 502 32.02 18.73 -2.28
CA LYS A 502 33.29 19.20 -1.71
C LYS A 502 33.12 19.81 -0.31
N LEU A 503 32.01 20.49 -0.04
CA LEU A 503 31.74 21.18 1.22
C LEU A 503 31.23 20.25 2.34
N PHE A 504 30.64 19.11 1.99
CA PHE A 504 30.10 18.12 2.94
C PHE A 504 30.82 16.79 2.81
N ASP A 505 31.75 16.53 3.73
CA ASP A 505 32.46 15.25 3.80
C ASP A 505 31.56 14.19 4.47
N LEU A 506 31.09 13.22 3.68
CA LEU A 506 30.21 12.14 4.13
C LEU A 506 31.00 10.83 4.22
N LYS A 507 31.21 10.34 5.44
CA LYS A 507 31.80 9.02 5.68
C LYS A 507 30.71 7.95 5.67
N LYS A 508 30.80 7.03 4.71
CA LYS A 508 29.90 5.86 4.67
C LYS A 508 30.22 4.96 5.86
N VAL A 509 29.27 4.82 6.77
CA VAL A 509 29.33 3.79 7.82
C VAL A 509 28.83 2.50 7.19
N GLU A 510 29.71 1.50 7.04
CA GLU A 510 29.28 0.19 6.55
C GLU A 510 28.47 -0.53 7.64
N PRO A 511 27.19 -0.84 7.40
CA PRO A 511 26.45 -1.69 8.32
C PRO A 511 27.09 -3.07 8.31
N LYS A 512 27.37 -3.64 9.50
CA LYS A 512 27.77 -5.04 9.61
C LYS A 512 26.63 -5.91 9.05
N THR A 513 26.77 -6.35 7.81
CA THR A 513 25.82 -7.23 7.16
C THR A 513 25.90 -8.60 7.83
N LYS A 514 24.89 -8.97 8.60
CA LYS A 514 24.62 -10.40 8.83
C LYS A 514 24.38 -10.99 7.44
N LYS A 515 25.27 -11.89 6.99
CA LYS A 515 25.07 -12.63 5.74
C LYS A 515 23.69 -13.27 5.81
N LYS A 516 22.72 -12.74 5.05
CA LYS A 516 21.53 -13.50 4.71
C LYS A 516 22.04 -14.65 3.84
N SER A 517 21.95 -15.88 4.34
CA SER A 517 22.08 -17.06 3.49
C SER A 517 20.97 -16.95 2.44
N LEU A 518 21.33 -16.53 1.23
CA LEU A 518 20.48 -16.74 0.08
C LEU A 518 20.33 -18.26 -0.07
N PRO A 519 19.13 -18.81 -0.28
CA PRO A 519 19.00 -20.17 -0.78
C PRO A 519 19.72 -20.19 -2.13
N MET A 520 20.81 -20.95 -2.24
CA MET A 520 21.42 -21.24 -3.53
C MET A 520 20.54 -22.28 -4.24
N ASP A 521 20.22 -22.01 -5.51
CA ASP A 521 19.59 -23.00 -6.39
C ASP A 521 20.60 -24.14 -6.66
N GLU A 522 20.10 -25.39 -6.75
CA GLU A 522 20.89 -26.64 -6.80
C GLU A 522 21.72 -26.84 -8.08
N ASP A 523 21.67 -25.92 -9.05
CA ASP A 523 22.30 -26.10 -10.37
C ASP A 523 23.80 -25.70 -10.44
N ASP A 524 24.36 -25.06 -9.41
CA ASP A 524 25.77 -24.58 -9.42
C ASP A 524 26.79 -25.57 -8.81
N GLN A 525 26.39 -26.80 -8.44
CA GLN A 525 27.27 -27.76 -7.75
C GLN A 525 28.09 -28.70 -8.65
N GLN A 526 28.04 -28.59 -9.99
CA GLN A 526 28.73 -29.55 -10.87
C GLN A 526 30.12 -29.14 -11.37
N ASN A 527 30.78 -28.12 -10.80
CA ASN A 527 32.12 -27.72 -11.26
C ASN A 527 33.09 -27.36 -10.13
N ILE A 528 33.33 -28.28 -9.19
CA ILE A 528 34.62 -28.31 -8.46
C ILE A 528 35.00 -29.77 -8.22
N ASP A 529 35.76 -30.33 -9.15
CA ASP A 529 36.45 -31.61 -8.97
C ASP A 529 37.86 -31.35 -8.42
N ASN A 530 38.18 -32.07 -7.34
CA ASN A 530 39.49 -32.61 -6.94
C ASN A 530 40.63 -31.67 -6.55
N ASN A 531 40.85 -31.55 -5.24
CA ASN A 531 42.13 -31.97 -4.63
C ASN A 531 41.93 -32.33 -3.15
N ASN A 532 42.15 -33.60 -2.85
CA ASN A 532 42.21 -34.17 -1.51
C ASN A 532 43.57 -33.87 -0.88
N ASP A 533 43.57 -33.40 0.37
CA ASP A 533 44.49 -33.92 1.39
C ASP A 533 43.80 -33.85 2.76
N ILE A 534 43.86 -34.99 3.45
CA ILE A 534 43.08 -35.42 4.61
C ILE A 534 43.80 -34.99 5.89
N MET A 535 43.09 -34.42 6.88
CA MET A 535 43.36 -34.69 8.32
C MET A 535 42.10 -34.56 9.18
N ASP A 536 41.80 -35.69 9.84
CA ASP A 536 41.07 -35.97 11.08
C ASP A 536 39.58 -35.62 11.26
N ILE A 537 38.82 -36.72 11.21
CA ILE A 537 37.43 -36.88 11.66
C ILE A 537 37.48 -37.13 13.17
N ASP A 538 36.94 -36.21 13.95
CA ASP A 538 36.26 -36.57 15.19
C ASP A 538 35.05 -35.65 15.43
N GLU A 539 33.97 -36.30 15.82
CA GLU A 539 32.72 -35.77 16.38
C GLU A 539 31.73 -35.03 15.45
N MET A 540 30.93 -35.83 14.73
CA MET A 540 29.51 -35.51 14.54
C MET A 540 28.80 -35.51 15.90
N PRO A 541 28.13 -34.43 16.35
CA PRO A 541 27.17 -34.52 17.42
C PRO A 541 25.86 -35.09 16.85
N LYS A 542 25.46 -36.25 17.37
CA LYS A 542 24.14 -36.82 17.16
C LYS A 542 23.09 -35.90 17.77
N ILE A 543 22.08 -35.61 16.96
CA ILE A 543 20.91 -34.80 17.27
C ILE A 543 20.19 -35.40 18.49
N ASN A 544 19.98 -34.59 19.53
CA ASN A 544 19.00 -34.84 20.57
C ASN A 544 18.12 -33.59 20.75
N ILE A 545 16.83 -33.82 20.90
CA ILE A 545 15.74 -32.88 20.66
C ILE A 545 15.44 -32.05 21.93
N ASN A 546 15.27 -30.73 21.73
CA ASN A 546 14.61 -29.73 22.59
C ASN A 546 15.03 -29.64 24.06
N HIS A 547 15.69 -28.54 24.45
CA HIS A 547 15.21 -27.55 25.42
C HIS A 547 16.12 -26.31 25.38
N LEU A 548 15.57 -25.13 25.71
CA LEU A 548 16.16 -23.80 25.53
C LEU A 548 17.65 -23.65 25.91
N ASP A 549 18.54 -23.66 24.93
CA ASP A 549 19.89 -23.11 25.09
C ASP A 549 19.89 -21.61 24.79
N LYS A 550 19.85 -20.80 25.87
CA LYS A 550 20.39 -19.44 25.82
C LYS A 550 21.89 -19.59 25.57
N SER A 551 22.36 -18.97 24.50
CA SER A 551 23.78 -18.82 24.16
C SER A 551 24.64 -18.51 25.39
N ILE A 552 25.58 -19.40 25.69
CA ILE A 552 26.57 -19.37 26.79
C ILE A 552 27.59 -18.21 26.67
N HIS A 553 27.32 -17.18 25.86
CA HIS A 553 28.28 -16.10 25.57
C HIS A 553 27.85 -14.69 25.98
N ASP A 554 26.80 -14.50 26.78
CA ASP A 554 26.41 -13.15 27.21
C ASP A 554 25.66 -13.09 28.58
N ILE A 555 26.11 -13.87 29.58
CA ILE A 555 25.58 -13.74 30.95
C ILE A 555 26.26 -12.56 31.64
N LYS A 556 25.54 -11.43 31.81
CA LYS A 556 26.04 -10.21 32.46
C LYS A 556 25.55 -10.02 33.90
N LYS A 557 24.57 -10.81 34.36
CA LYS A 557 23.95 -10.77 35.70
C LYS A 557 23.45 -12.17 36.07
N VAL A 558 23.40 -12.49 37.36
CA VAL A 558 22.79 -13.74 37.87
C VAL A 558 21.28 -13.73 37.58
N GLY A 559 20.79 -14.72 36.83
CA GLY A 559 19.37 -14.87 36.52
C GLY A 559 18.63 -15.75 37.53
N THR A 560 17.29 -15.74 37.46
CA THR A 560 16.41 -16.54 38.33
C THR A 560 16.16 -17.97 37.83
N ILE A 561 16.74 -18.35 36.68
CA ILE A 561 16.49 -19.63 36.00
C ILE A 561 17.54 -20.70 36.40
N ASP A 562 18.82 -20.33 36.44
CA ASP A 562 19.92 -21.16 36.98
C ASP A 562 20.93 -20.30 37.77
N PRO A 563 20.60 -19.91 39.02
CA PRO A 563 21.45 -19.04 39.83
C PRO A 563 22.82 -19.64 40.15
N LEU A 564 22.92 -20.98 40.19
CA LEU A 564 24.15 -21.71 40.55
C LEU A 564 25.14 -21.75 39.38
N GLY A 565 24.65 -22.06 38.18
CA GLY A 565 25.45 -22.03 36.96
C GLY A 565 25.94 -20.62 36.64
N ASP A 566 25.04 -19.64 36.70
CA ASP A 566 25.35 -18.23 36.40
C ASP A 566 26.40 -17.66 37.38
N PHE A 567 26.29 -17.98 38.68
CA PHE A 567 27.23 -17.50 39.70
C PHE A 567 28.64 -18.08 39.53
N ASN A 568 28.76 -19.37 39.25
CA ASN A 568 30.07 -20.00 39.04
C ASN A 568 30.75 -19.49 37.75
N ILE A 569 29.98 -19.26 36.69
CA ILE A 569 30.48 -18.68 35.42
C ILE A 569 30.98 -17.24 35.65
N LEU A 570 30.25 -16.43 36.43
CA LEU A 570 30.62 -15.05 36.72
C LEU A 570 31.85 -14.91 37.65
N ILE A 571 32.09 -15.90 38.52
CA ILE A 571 33.35 -16.00 39.29
C ILE A 571 34.53 -16.25 38.34
N THR A 572 34.41 -17.19 37.40
CA THR A 572 35.46 -17.46 36.41
C THR A 572 35.74 -16.27 35.49
N HIS A 573 34.76 -15.38 35.29
CA HIS A 573 34.91 -14.15 34.50
C HIS A 573 35.47 -12.95 35.28
N GLY A 574 35.76 -13.08 36.58
CA GLY A 574 36.53 -12.08 37.35
C GLY A 574 35.75 -10.85 37.84
N LYS A 575 34.42 -10.93 38.00
CA LYS A 575 33.64 -9.86 38.64
C LYS A 575 33.96 -9.74 40.15
N PRO A 576 33.90 -8.52 40.74
CA PRO A 576 34.13 -8.33 42.17
C PRO A 576 33.04 -9.01 43.01
N PHE A 577 33.46 -9.74 44.05
CA PHE A 577 32.59 -10.56 44.89
C PHE A 577 31.43 -9.77 45.54
N ILE A 578 31.66 -8.51 45.93
CA ILE A 578 30.66 -7.65 46.57
C ILE A 578 29.47 -7.36 45.63
N GLU A 579 29.71 -7.14 44.34
CA GLU A 579 28.64 -6.91 43.37
C GLU A 579 27.89 -8.21 43.06
N LEU A 580 28.62 -9.32 42.98
CA LEU A 580 28.04 -10.64 42.70
C LEU A 580 27.18 -11.15 43.87
N ALA A 581 27.60 -10.89 45.12
CA ALA A 581 26.84 -11.23 46.32
C ALA A 581 25.50 -10.49 46.38
N LYS A 582 25.48 -9.20 46.02
CA LYS A 582 24.25 -8.40 45.91
C LYS A 582 23.33 -8.88 44.78
N GLU A 583 23.91 -9.22 43.62
CA GLU A 583 23.15 -9.81 42.49
C GLU A 583 22.54 -11.18 42.88
N MET A 584 23.27 -12.01 43.63
CA MET A 584 22.78 -13.31 44.08
C MET A 584 21.71 -13.19 45.17
N ALA A 585 21.87 -12.26 46.12
CA ALA A 585 20.87 -11.93 47.14
C ALA A 585 19.53 -11.50 46.51
N GLN A 586 19.57 -10.60 45.52
CA GLN A 586 18.39 -10.16 44.78
C GLN A 586 17.74 -11.29 43.97
N ALA A 587 18.55 -12.18 43.37
CA ALA A 587 18.05 -13.35 42.67
C ALA A 587 17.31 -14.29 43.64
N ILE A 588 17.83 -14.52 44.85
CA ILE A 588 17.18 -15.36 45.86
C ILE A 588 15.86 -14.72 46.35
N GLU A 589 15.87 -13.43 46.67
CA GLU A 589 14.66 -12.69 47.07
C GLU A 589 13.57 -12.78 45.99
N SER A 590 13.93 -12.56 44.73
CA SER A 590 12.97 -12.61 43.63
C SER A 590 12.40 -14.02 43.43
N ILE A 591 13.19 -15.09 43.56
CA ILE A 591 12.69 -16.47 43.49
C ILE A 591 11.70 -16.74 44.64
N ILE A 592 11.99 -16.27 45.85
CA ILE A 592 11.10 -16.46 47.00
C ILE A 592 9.79 -15.67 46.83
N TYR A 593 9.85 -14.44 46.30
CA TYR A 593 8.66 -13.61 46.10
C TYR A 593 7.81 -14.02 44.88
N THR A 594 8.39 -14.67 43.87
CA THR A 594 7.65 -15.10 42.66
C THR A 594 7.15 -16.54 42.70
N ASN A 595 7.43 -17.29 43.76
CA ASN A 595 7.00 -18.68 43.90
C ASN A 595 5.50 -18.78 44.24
N PHE A 596 4.70 -19.24 43.27
CA PHE A 596 3.27 -19.52 43.43
C PHE A 596 2.98 -20.95 43.93
N ASP A 597 3.94 -21.88 43.80
CA ASP A 597 3.74 -23.33 44.02
C ASP A 597 4.21 -23.82 45.41
N ASN A 598 4.56 -22.92 46.34
CA ASN A 598 5.12 -23.23 47.67
C ASN A 598 6.38 -24.14 47.68
N ASN A 599 7.02 -24.37 46.52
CA ASN A 599 8.27 -25.13 46.42
C ASN A 599 9.48 -24.18 46.46
N TYR A 600 10.15 -24.11 47.61
CA TYR A 600 11.31 -23.23 47.85
C TYR A 600 12.66 -23.94 47.71
N ASP A 601 12.71 -25.20 47.29
CA ASP A 601 13.94 -26.00 47.31
C ASP A 601 15.09 -25.37 46.51
N LYS A 602 14.79 -24.82 45.33
CA LYS A 602 15.77 -24.10 44.48
C LYS A 602 16.34 -22.84 45.14
N ALA A 603 15.50 -22.09 45.86
CA ALA A 603 15.94 -20.88 46.57
C ALA A 603 16.86 -21.25 47.73
N PHE A 604 16.53 -22.33 48.45
CA PHE A 604 17.35 -22.82 49.56
C PHE A 604 18.66 -23.48 49.10
N GLU A 605 18.69 -24.17 47.96
CA GLU A 605 19.93 -24.68 47.35
C GLU A 605 20.86 -23.53 46.92
N ALA A 606 20.30 -22.48 46.31
CA ALA A 606 21.05 -21.27 45.97
C ALA A 606 21.56 -20.54 47.23
N MET A 607 20.74 -20.46 48.28
CA MET A 607 21.10 -19.84 49.56
C MET A 607 22.19 -20.65 50.29
N ALA A 608 22.14 -21.98 50.26
CA ALA A 608 23.18 -22.85 50.84
C ALA A 608 24.52 -22.72 50.10
N HIS A 609 24.51 -22.68 48.77
CA HIS A 609 25.73 -22.45 47.98
C HIS A 609 26.29 -21.04 48.18
N PHE A 610 25.42 -20.04 48.32
CA PHE A 610 25.81 -18.67 48.65
C PHE A 610 26.47 -18.60 50.03
N ARG A 611 25.88 -19.25 51.05
CA ARG A 611 26.44 -19.38 52.40
C ARG A 611 27.82 -20.04 52.39
N ASP A 612 27.98 -21.19 51.73
CA ASP A 612 29.25 -21.92 51.66
C ASP A 612 30.39 -21.11 51.02
N LYS A 613 30.06 -20.22 50.08
CA LYS A 613 31.02 -19.33 49.43
C LYS A 613 31.35 -18.12 50.30
N CYS A 614 30.37 -17.55 51.00
CA CYS A 614 30.58 -16.47 51.97
C CYS A 614 31.38 -16.92 53.19
N VAL A 615 31.22 -18.16 53.65
CA VAL A 615 32.05 -18.75 54.73
C VAL A 615 33.54 -18.73 54.34
N LYS A 616 33.88 -18.94 53.06
CA LYS A 616 35.26 -19.00 52.57
C LYS A 616 35.90 -17.64 52.26
N LEU A 617 35.12 -16.58 52.12
CA LEU A 617 35.58 -15.28 51.62
C LEU A 617 35.36 -14.17 52.65
N ASP A 618 34.12 -13.71 52.83
CA ASP A 618 33.73 -12.69 53.79
C ASP A 618 32.29 -12.98 54.30
N PRO A 619 32.10 -13.28 55.60
CA PRO A 619 30.79 -13.53 56.20
C PRO A 619 29.87 -12.31 56.33
N SER A 620 30.41 -11.08 56.25
CA SER A 620 29.71 -9.84 56.61
C SER A 620 28.51 -9.53 55.69
N GLU A 621 28.66 -9.78 54.39
CA GLU A 621 27.62 -9.52 53.38
C GLU A 621 26.43 -10.49 53.52
N TYR A 622 26.68 -11.75 53.86
CA TYR A 622 25.63 -12.74 54.06
C TYR A 622 24.83 -12.47 55.34
N ASN A 623 25.51 -12.17 56.45
CA ASN A 623 24.87 -11.94 57.73
C ASN A 623 24.06 -10.63 57.75
N SER A 624 24.57 -9.56 57.12
CA SER A 624 23.82 -8.30 56.98
C SER A 624 22.60 -8.43 56.07
N TRP A 625 22.71 -9.18 54.97
CA TRP A 625 21.57 -9.50 54.11
C TRP A 625 20.53 -10.36 54.84
N LEU A 626 20.95 -11.44 55.51
CA LEU A 626 20.03 -12.34 56.23
C LEU A 626 19.26 -11.62 57.33
N ARG A 627 19.90 -10.66 58.03
CA ARG A 627 19.24 -9.82 59.03
C ARG A 627 18.12 -8.98 58.41
N ASN A 628 18.41 -8.26 57.33
CA ASN A 628 17.42 -7.46 56.62
C ASN A 628 16.30 -8.33 56.05
N PHE A 629 16.65 -9.51 55.52
CA PHE A 629 15.70 -10.45 54.96
C PHE A 629 14.76 -11.04 56.03
N LYS A 630 15.26 -11.39 57.22
CA LYS A 630 14.42 -11.82 58.36
C LYS A 630 13.47 -10.70 58.81
N MET A 631 13.93 -9.45 58.88
CA MET A 631 13.07 -8.29 59.20
C MET A 631 11.95 -8.10 58.17
N GLU A 632 12.25 -8.19 56.87
CA GLU A 632 11.24 -8.06 55.82
C GLU A 632 10.22 -9.21 55.85
N LEU A 633 10.65 -10.44 56.13
CA LEU A 633 9.75 -11.59 56.23
C LEU A 633 8.82 -11.49 57.46
N ASN A 634 9.31 -10.97 58.58
CA ASN A 634 8.48 -10.68 59.77
C ASN A 634 7.42 -9.62 59.50
N LEU A 635 7.78 -8.53 58.81
CA LEU A 635 6.81 -7.48 58.43
C LEU A 635 5.69 -8.01 57.52
N ARG A 636 5.97 -9.04 56.70
CA ARG A 636 5.01 -9.66 55.78
C ARG A 636 4.26 -10.87 56.36
N LYS A 637 4.49 -11.24 57.63
CA LYS A 637 3.88 -12.40 58.31
C LYS A 637 4.03 -13.73 57.55
N ASN A 638 5.22 -14.00 57.00
CA ASN A 638 5.46 -15.18 56.17
C ASN A 638 6.20 -16.29 56.93
N ASP A 639 5.52 -16.86 57.94
CA ASP A 639 6.10 -17.79 58.93
C ASP A 639 6.63 -19.11 58.32
N ILE A 640 6.13 -19.49 57.15
CA ILE A 640 6.51 -20.72 56.43
C ILE A 640 7.99 -20.67 56.00
N VAL A 641 8.44 -19.53 55.49
CA VAL A 641 9.81 -19.36 55.00
C VAL A 641 10.78 -19.25 56.17
N LEU A 642 10.39 -18.58 57.26
CA LEU A 642 11.17 -18.48 58.50
C LEU A 642 11.41 -19.87 59.13
N ASN A 643 10.38 -20.71 59.21
CA ASN A 643 10.51 -22.08 59.69
C ASN A 643 11.40 -22.94 58.78
N LEU A 644 11.36 -22.73 57.47
CA LEU A 644 12.21 -23.47 56.52
C LEU A 644 13.69 -23.06 56.58
N ILE A 645 13.99 -21.78 56.85
CA ILE A 645 15.38 -21.29 57.07
C ILE A 645 16.00 -21.99 58.28
N THR A 646 15.24 -22.08 59.38
CA THR A 646 15.68 -22.77 60.61
C THR A 646 15.84 -24.27 60.40
N ASN A 647 14.91 -24.91 59.68
CA ASN A 647 14.94 -26.35 59.43
C ASN A 647 16.07 -26.80 58.49
N LYS A 648 16.44 -25.99 57.50
CA LYS A 648 17.49 -26.32 56.51
C LYS A 648 18.90 -25.87 56.91
N LYS A 649 19.10 -25.34 58.13
CA LYS A 649 20.40 -24.87 58.66
C LYS A 649 21.09 -23.82 57.77
N VAL A 650 20.33 -22.90 57.19
CA VAL A 650 20.85 -21.81 56.34
C VAL A 650 20.89 -20.48 57.11
N GLY A 651 21.04 -20.57 58.43
CA GLY A 651 21.10 -19.46 59.39
C GLY A 651 22.39 -18.64 59.32
N TYR A 652 22.60 -17.79 60.32
CA TYR A 652 23.76 -16.90 60.37
C TYR A 652 25.07 -17.70 60.31
N ILE A 653 26.12 -17.11 59.72
CA ILE A 653 27.47 -17.67 59.76
C ILE A 653 28.06 -17.32 61.12
N LEU A 654 28.39 -18.32 61.94
CA LEU A 654 28.86 -18.14 63.32
C LEU A 654 30.38 -17.97 63.40
N LYS A 655 30.87 -17.39 64.51
CA LYS A 655 32.32 -17.30 64.83
C LYS A 655 33.06 -18.64 64.81
N ASN A 656 32.35 -19.73 65.10
CA ASN A 656 32.93 -21.08 65.05
C ASN A 656 33.25 -21.56 63.62
N GLU A 657 32.64 -20.94 62.59
CA GLU A 657 32.81 -21.32 61.19
C GLU A 657 33.74 -20.35 60.44
N ASN A 658 33.83 -19.08 60.88
CA ASN A 658 34.80 -18.10 60.38
C ASN A 658 35.11 -17.06 61.49
N GLU A 659 36.40 -16.83 61.77
CA GLU A 659 36.88 -15.92 62.84
C GLU A 659 36.47 -14.46 62.64
N GLU A 660 36.12 -14.04 61.42
CA GLU A 660 35.68 -12.67 61.12
C GLU A 660 34.17 -12.41 61.32
N SER A 661 33.39 -13.42 61.74
CA SER A 661 31.97 -13.23 62.02
C SER A 661 31.70 -12.50 63.36
N MET A 662 30.65 -11.68 63.41
CA MET A 662 30.22 -10.97 64.62
C MET A 662 29.25 -11.79 65.51
N TYR A 663 28.78 -12.95 65.07
CA TYR A 663 27.69 -13.70 65.73
C TYR A 663 28.19 -14.97 66.44
N GLU A 664 27.84 -15.15 67.72
CA GLU A 664 28.22 -16.32 68.55
C GLU A 664 27.14 -17.40 68.64
N LYS A 665 25.86 -17.02 68.51
CA LYS A 665 24.70 -17.92 68.46
C LYS A 665 23.67 -17.42 67.44
N ASP A 666 22.88 -18.33 66.88
CA ASP A 666 21.88 -18.04 65.83
C ASP A 666 20.64 -17.27 66.37
N ASP A 667 20.47 -17.22 67.70
CA ASP A 667 19.25 -16.76 68.40
C ASP A 667 19.31 -15.34 69.03
N GLU A 668 20.39 -14.57 68.88
CA GLU A 668 20.59 -13.31 69.63
C GLU A 668 19.66 -12.13 69.27
N GLU A 669 18.72 -12.27 68.33
CA GLU A 669 17.73 -11.22 68.02
C GLU A 669 16.28 -11.52 68.42
N SER A 670 16.00 -12.70 68.99
CA SER A 670 14.63 -13.10 69.33
C SER A 670 14.08 -12.42 70.60
N GLU A 671 14.91 -11.71 71.37
CA GLU A 671 14.50 -11.07 72.64
C GLU A 671 14.14 -9.57 72.53
N LEU A 672 14.29 -8.93 71.36
CA LEU A 672 14.18 -7.47 71.24
C LEU A 672 12.86 -6.92 70.67
N TYR A 673 11.92 -7.77 70.26
CA TYR A 673 10.66 -7.33 69.61
C TYR A 673 9.37 -7.68 70.38
N GLU A 674 9.44 -8.19 71.61
CA GLU A 674 8.24 -8.43 72.42
C GLU A 674 7.74 -7.20 73.20
N ASN A 675 8.48 -6.09 73.23
CA ASN A 675 8.07 -4.89 73.96
C ASN A 675 8.14 -3.65 73.06
N ASP A 676 7.05 -3.31 72.38
CA ASP A 676 6.62 -1.92 72.28
C ASP A 676 5.13 -1.83 71.88
N THR A 677 4.36 -1.41 72.88
CA THR A 677 2.93 -1.10 72.82
C THR A 677 2.62 0.10 71.89
N VAL A 678 1.51 -0.05 71.18
CA VAL A 678 0.81 0.88 70.28
C VAL A 678 0.50 2.25 70.92
N PRO A 679 0.44 3.35 70.16
CA PRO A 679 -0.48 4.46 70.46
C PRO A 679 -1.62 4.54 69.44
N GLU A 680 -2.84 4.48 69.95
CA GLU A 680 -4.12 4.69 69.26
C GLU A 680 -4.21 6.08 68.59
N LEU A 681 -4.74 6.12 67.37
CA LEU A 681 -5.36 7.32 66.78
C LEU A 681 -6.66 6.91 66.06
N THR A 682 -7.77 7.04 66.79
CA THR A 682 -9.14 7.36 66.34
C THR A 682 -9.59 6.86 64.95
N GLU A 683 -10.22 5.69 64.91
CA GLU A 683 -11.15 5.32 63.85
C GLU A 683 -12.52 5.96 64.08
N VAL A 684 -13.02 6.66 63.06
CA VAL A 684 -14.41 7.12 63.00
C VAL A 684 -15.29 5.91 62.72
N SER A 685 -16.16 5.58 63.69
CA SER A 685 -17.11 4.49 63.61
C SER A 685 -18.14 4.70 62.50
N ILE A 686 -18.10 3.86 61.45
CA ILE A 686 -19.27 3.54 60.63
C ILE A 686 -19.69 2.12 61.00
N SER A 687 -20.93 1.98 61.49
CA SER A 687 -21.47 0.74 62.04
C SER A 687 -21.56 -0.40 61.01
N SER A 688 -21.09 -1.57 61.44
CA SER A 688 -21.03 -2.87 60.74
C SER A 688 -22.38 -3.55 60.40
N GLN A 689 -23.47 -2.79 60.32
CA GLN A 689 -24.78 -3.32 59.89
C GLN A 689 -25.08 -3.12 58.40
N VAL A 690 -24.28 -2.34 57.66
CA VAL A 690 -24.57 -2.01 56.25
C VAL A 690 -23.82 -2.94 55.27
N ASN A 691 -22.71 -3.56 55.69
CA ASN A 691 -21.90 -4.41 54.79
C ASN A 691 -22.34 -5.87 54.72
N ASN A 692 -23.20 -6.35 55.63
CA ASN A 692 -23.69 -7.74 55.61
C ASN A 692 -24.96 -7.94 54.75
N MET A 693 -25.28 -7.02 53.85
CA MET A 693 -26.47 -7.10 52.98
C MET A 693 -26.17 -7.36 51.50
N PHE A 694 -24.90 -7.50 51.10
CA PHE A 694 -24.52 -7.67 49.68
C PHE A 694 -23.70 -8.92 49.37
N ASP A 695 -23.44 -9.80 50.35
CA ASP A 695 -22.70 -11.05 50.14
C ASP A 695 -23.59 -12.29 49.91
N ASP A 696 -24.90 -12.13 49.83
CA ASP A 696 -25.83 -13.18 49.39
C ASP A 696 -26.84 -12.63 48.37
N ILE A 697 -26.47 -12.62 47.07
CA ILE A 697 -27.32 -12.80 45.85
C ILE A 697 -26.43 -13.31 44.71
#